data_AF-A0A552X5H1-F1
#
_entry.id   AF-A0A552X5H1-F1
#
_cell.length_a   1.000
_cell.length_b   1.000
_cell.length_c   1.000
_cell.angle_alpha   90.00
_cell.angle_beta   90.00
_cell.angle_gamma   90.00
#
_symmetry.space_group_name_H-M   'P 1'
#
loop_
_entity.id
_entity.type
_entity.pdbx_description
1 polymer ?
#
loop_
_entity_poly.entity_id
_entity_poly.type
_entity_poly.pdbx_seq_one_letter_code
_entity_poly.pdbx_strand_id
1 'polypeptide(L)'
;MKKYYPFIASSVALLVLTACGGGGSGGGGGTGGGTGGGGNTPQSYTVSTTTGTGASITPASATVQSGNTAEFSIDYDDGYEHNNAHGCGGSYSDGTYTTGAISSNCTVTVTARRIQFTASATLEGGGSITPESETVDAGETVTFTVELDPYYSITNVSGCNAEEPVETGDQTFTIETAPMDANCELAVTAETPGPDVFYDVSVDIQGEGSVDPESARGNFGDTFSFTLTPADGFELGGATGCDGTLEGDVYTTGALVGDCTVTVRFLDEEAIFFADENLESALLDHFGRDAGDSITAEDMETLTSLNLDNKSIISLAGMEAAINLHTLSLFRNSQLSNLSPLRDLPITNLNVNDTAVNSLNIIAELPIVTLRIQDTGVTDLTPLAGKDSLQTLIFSYTEVSSLKPLENNSNLRTVLFYDTPVRDLRPLVASGMTNGNVQGFGCMSNTHRATASAIDTLRERGNSVATLNRQTRFDCGDYRPNIDGDVEVSFADDQLHIDWTMSSNGDLSDLACEIHFDLYDQTARVPYEVIEPCDTTGNLTVNATQSAYRVTVLFDDGLDAQHRADAPRIQKDGVAHDVRFETADWGQVMLKTSPLLVPNRAAMFRAHIAGPAAASVPTGRLELSLNGDSTTLDMTPPNGLVGNKVHGTLSNSFHTEVPAQWMQDGLTVRVLMDGDVVHEQTPKFSPEIPLYITVVPMVMNGVTPVVPDDETIIEQLQVHWPLSRIEIRRRAAYTVRNQDDVEDAADLLYQLQDLRAADGESEGSHYHGFFDFNEVGGNSAGVAFVPGRVGVTWDRADRMDTFSHEMGHNFSIRHIDCGNPANPEPDFPYNPSSIGSVGVNLDNDELISPSNHADVMGYCRPRHISDWVYEKAQDYLLLAPSQSFTTGGETASDTANNNVLGESAGTVTRISGVVHPFKGTVVRSMMEVPRPAVLDGNSPYTILASDASGKQFSVPISVIEDSTTQGTGTGYFEAYIDMPLESVQHVQIFRGEAQLLDTPVDDTQVLYYRRQ
;
A
#
# COMPACT_ATOMS: atom_id res chain seq x y z
N MET A 1 56.38 -36.07 -1.09
CA MET A 1 57.44 -37.10 -1.05
C MET A 1 57.31 -38.01 -2.27
N LYS A 2 58.40 -38.16 -3.05
CA LYS A 2 58.70 -39.10 -4.17
C LYS A 2 57.77 -39.13 -5.41
N LYS A 3 58.20 -39.30 -6.68
CA LYS A 3 59.43 -39.04 -7.48
C LYS A 3 59.14 -39.62 -8.92
N TYR A 4 59.73 -39.05 -9.97
CA TYR A 4 59.92 -39.58 -11.37
C TYR A 4 58.76 -39.48 -12.40
N TYR A 5 58.93 -39.08 -13.68
CA TYR A 5 59.93 -38.37 -14.53
C TYR A 5 59.25 -38.11 -15.93
N PRO A 6 59.87 -37.36 -16.88
CA PRO A 6 59.24 -36.45 -17.86
C PRO A 6 59.42 -36.86 -19.35
N PHE A 7 59.19 -35.94 -20.31
CA PHE A 7 60.09 -35.53 -21.44
C PHE A 7 59.27 -34.73 -22.51
N ILE A 8 59.57 -33.44 -22.75
CA ILE A 8 60.41 -32.78 -23.80
C ILE A 8 59.72 -32.41 -25.13
N ALA A 9 59.99 -31.15 -25.49
CA ALA A 9 59.70 -30.37 -26.70
C ALA A 9 59.96 -31.01 -28.07
N SER A 10 59.31 -30.46 -29.10
CA SER A 10 59.94 -30.26 -30.41
C SER A 10 59.29 -29.15 -31.22
N SER A 11 60.13 -28.17 -31.57
CA SER A 11 59.98 -27.25 -32.69
C SER A 11 60.38 -27.98 -33.98
N VAL A 12 59.61 -27.90 -35.07
CA VAL A 12 60.13 -28.00 -36.45
C VAL A 12 59.28 -27.17 -37.42
N ALA A 13 59.99 -26.49 -38.32
CA ALA A 13 59.55 -25.52 -39.30
C ALA A 13 58.94 -26.10 -40.59
N LEU A 14 58.36 -25.17 -41.37
CA LEU A 14 57.93 -25.22 -42.77
C LEU A 14 58.67 -26.22 -43.69
N LEU A 15 57.90 -26.84 -44.58
CA LEU A 15 58.33 -27.14 -45.95
C LEU A 15 57.17 -27.04 -46.95
N VAL A 16 57.31 -26.09 -47.87
CA VAL A 16 56.60 -25.94 -49.15
C VAL A 16 57.24 -26.91 -50.16
N LEU A 17 56.46 -27.48 -51.11
CA LEU A 17 56.79 -27.53 -52.56
C LEU A 17 55.87 -28.45 -53.41
N THR A 18 55.29 -27.83 -54.44
CA THR A 18 55.14 -28.25 -55.86
C THR A 18 54.34 -29.49 -56.30
N ALA A 19 53.25 -29.18 -57.01
CA ALA A 19 53.04 -29.34 -58.47
C ALA A 19 53.41 -30.66 -59.20
N CYS A 20 52.39 -31.19 -59.89
CA CYS A 20 52.41 -31.79 -61.24
C CYS A 20 50.92 -31.79 -61.69
N GLY A 21 50.47 -31.41 -62.89
CA GLY A 21 51.15 -31.26 -64.18
C GLY A 21 50.48 -32.17 -65.22
N GLY A 22 49.89 -31.57 -66.26
CA GLY A 22 49.52 -32.22 -67.55
C GLY A 22 48.01 -32.28 -67.82
N GLY A 23 47.47 -31.91 -68.98
CA GLY A 23 48.00 -31.46 -70.28
C GLY A 23 46.83 -31.48 -71.30
N GLY A 24 46.64 -30.43 -72.12
CA GLY A 24 46.73 -30.44 -73.59
C GLY A 24 45.65 -31.26 -74.34
N SER A 25 45.13 -30.94 -75.52
CA SER A 25 45.31 -29.89 -76.54
C SER A 25 44.41 -30.25 -77.74
N GLY A 26 43.95 -29.28 -78.53
CA GLY A 26 43.86 -29.42 -79.99
C GLY A 26 42.53 -29.86 -80.64
N GLY A 27 41.74 -28.88 -81.07
CA GLY A 27 41.33 -28.65 -82.48
C GLY A 27 40.61 -29.73 -83.32
N GLY A 28 39.43 -29.35 -83.83
CA GLY A 28 39.11 -29.54 -85.25
C GLY A 28 37.83 -30.31 -85.60
N GLY A 29 36.91 -29.63 -86.29
CA GLY A 29 36.09 -30.19 -87.37
C GLY A 29 34.89 -31.06 -86.99
N GLY A 30 33.69 -30.58 -87.30
CA GLY A 30 32.43 -31.28 -87.04
C GLY A 30 32.23 -32.60 -87.78
N THR A 31 31.36 -33.43 -87.21
CA THR A 31 30.16 -34.06 -87.82
C THR A 31 29.65 -35.17 -86.89
N GLY A 32 28.32 -35.28 -86.75
CA GLY A 32 27.65 -36.54 -86.42
C GLY A 32 27.00 -36.68 -85.03
N GLY A 33 25.68 -36.45 -84.99
CA GLY A 33 24.70 -37.37 -84.37
C GLY A 33 24.53 -37.44 -82.85
N GLY A 34 23.30 -37.18 -82.38
CA GLY A 34 22.67 -37.98 -81.31
C GLY A 34 22.56 -37.39 -79.90
N THR A 35 21.34 -36.91 -79.58
CA THR A 35 20.59 -37.05 -78.31
C THR A 35 21.18 -36.66 -76.94
N GLY A 36 20.58 -35.63 -76.32
CA GLY A 36 20.08 -35.64 -74.92
C GLY A 36 21.03 -35.26 -73.77
N GLY A 37 20.65 -34.23 -72.98
CA GLY A 37 21.14 -34.01 -71.60
C GLY A 37 21.36 -32.54 -71.24
N GLY A 38 20.52 -31.98 -70.35
CA GLY A 38 20.47 -30.56 -69.99
C GLY A 38 21.60 -30.07 -69.07
N GLY A 39 21.96 -28.80 -69.23
CA GLY A 39 22.89 -28.08 -68.34
C GLY A 39 22.12 -27.28 -67.29
N ASN A 40 22.40 -27.53 -66.02
CA ASN A 40 21.92 -26.76 -64.87
C ASN A 40 23.12 -25.95 -64.32
N THR A 41 23.01 -24.63 -64.28
CA THR A 41 24.02 -23.78 -63.60
C THR A 41 23.85 -23.97 -62.09
N PRO A 42 24.90 -24.29 -61.30
CA PRO A 42 24.71 -24.52 -59.87
C PRO A 42 24.30 -23.21 -59.16
N GLN A 43 23.11 -23.20 -58.55
CA GLN A 43 22.67 -22.12 -57.67
C GLN A 43 23.47 -22.17 -56.36
N SER A 44 23.87 -21.01 -55.84
CA SER A 44 24.60 -20.86 -54.57
C SER A 44 23.86 -19.93 -53.61
N TYR A 45 23.95 -20.21 -52.31
CA TYR A 45 23.30 -19.48 -51.23
C TYR A 45 24.33 -19.04 -50.18
N THR A 46 24.04 -17.93 -49.50
CA THR A 46 24.87 -17.36 -48.44
C THR A 46 24.33 -17.75 -47.07
N VAL A 47 25.23 -18.27 -46.23
CA VAL A 47 25.02 -18.45 -44.80
C VAL A 47 25.71 -17.31 -44.06
N SER A 48 24.96 -16.46 -43.37
CA SER A 48 25.50 -15.41 -42.50
C SER A 48 25.57 -15.90 -41.05
N THR A 49 26.37 -15.22 -40.21
CA THR A 49 26.43 -15.52 -38.78
C THR A 49 26.04 -14.32 -37.92
N THR A 50 25.61 -14.57 -36.70
CA THR A 50 25.35 -13.54 -35.69
C THR A 50 25.76 -14.08 -34.32
N THR A 51 26.59 -13.33 -33.57
CA THR A 51 27.05 -13.72 -32.23
C THR A 51 26.69 -12.67 -31.19
N GLY A 52 26.33 -13.11 -29.99
CA GLY A 52 26.23 -12.24 -28.81
C GLY A 52 27.59 -11.94 -28.18
N THR A 53 27.61 -11.16 -27.09
CA THR A 53 28.81 -10.92 -26.27
C THR A 53 29.36 -12.21 -25.67
N GLY A 54 30.68 -12.37 -25.61
CA GLY A 54 31.34 -13.55 -25.02
C GLY A 54 31.60 -14.72 -26.00
N ALA A 55 31.29 -14.56 -27.29
CA ALA A 55 31.59 -15.56 -28.33
C ALA A 55 31.97 -14.92 -29.67
N SER A 56 32.88 -15.58 -30.37
CA SER A 56 33.27 -15.26 -31.75
C SER A 56 33.05 -16.46 -32.67
N ILE A 57 32.70 -16.20 -33.94
CA ILE A 57 32.43 -17.24 -34.94
C ILE A 57 33.19 -16.98 -36.23
N THR A 58 33.83 -18.01 -36.79
CA THR A 58 34.68 -17.92 -37.99
C THR A 58 34.37 -19.05 -38.98
N PRO A 59 34.14 -18.76 -40.27
CA PRO A 59 34.10 -17.44 -40.90
C PRO A 59 32.79 -16.67 -40.61
N ALA A 60 32.79 -15.34 -40.68
CA ALA A 60 31.58 -14.53 -40.43
C ALA A 60 30.45 -14.72 -41.47
N SER A 61 30.75 -15.35 -42.62
CA SER A 61 29.77 -15.86 -43.58
C SER A 61 30.43 -16.87 -44.52
N ALA A 62 29.62 -17.72 -45.15
CA ALA A 62 30.06 -18.67 -46.17
C ALA A 62 29.06 -18.72 -47.34
N THR A 63 29.56 -18.88 -48.57
CA THR A 63 28.71 -19.10 -49.76
C THR A 63 28.88 -20.53 -50.25
N VAL A 64 27.79 -21.29 -50.29
CA VAL A 64 27.79 -22.72 -50.63
C VAL A 64 26.81 -23.04 -51.75
N GLN A 65 27.10 -24.08 -52.53
CA GLN A 65 26.18 -24.54 -53.59
C GLN A 65 24.95 -25.21 -52.98
N SER A 66 23.81 -25.09 -53.67
CA SER A 66 22.54 -25.71 -53.27
C SER A 66 22.72 -27.21 -53.00
N GLY A 67 22.37 -27.65 -51.79
CA GLY A 67 22.49 -29.03 -51.32
C GLY A 67 23.74 -29.33 -50.50
N ASN A 68 24.74 -28.43 -50.46
CA ASN A 68 25.94 -28.60 -49.64
C ASN A 68 25.78 -27.96 -48.25
N THR A 69 26.68 -28.29 -47.33
CA THR A 69 26.75 -27.75 -45.97
C THR A 69 27.88 -26.72 -45.83
N ALA A 70 27.82 -25.90 -44.78
CA ALA A 70 28.88 -24.98 -44.34
C ALA A 70 29.30 -25.31 -42.90
N GLU A 71 30.54 -24.99 -42.54
CA GLU A 71 31.08 -25.19 -41.18
C GLU A 71 31.60 -23.88 -40.61
N PHE A 72 31.36 -23.67 -39.31
CA PHE A 72 31.74 -22.49 -38.56
C PHE A 72 32.42 -22.89 -37.25
N SER A 73 33.62 -22.39 -36.99
CA SER A 73 34.30 -22.52 -35.69
C SER A 73 33.78 -21.46 -34.73
N ILE A 74 33.52 -21.83 -33.49
CA ILE A 74 33.04 -20.95 -32.42
C ILE A 74 34.06 -20.98 -31.27
N ASP A 75 34.56 -19.81 -30.91
CA ASP A 75 35.45 -19.59 -29.76
C ASP A 75 34.76 -18.71 -28.72
N TYR A 76 34.87 -19.05 -27.43
CA TYR A 76 34.31 -18.27 -26.32
C TYR A 76 35.39 -17.43 -25.64
N ASP A 77 35.01 -16.24 -25.20
CA ASP A 77 35.90 -15.35 -24.42
C ASP A 77 36.15 -15.94 -23.02
N ASP A 78 37.27 -15.57 -22.38
CA ASP A 78 37.57 -15.99 -21.01
C ASP A 78 36.42 -15.62 -20.05
N GLY A 79 35.98 -16.58 -19.25
CA GLY A 79 34.84 -16.44 -18.34
C GLY A 79 33.47 -16.72 -18.98
N TYR A 80 33.41 -17.09 -20.27
CA TYR A 80 32.19 -17.48 -20.96
C TYR A 80 32.25 -18.93 -21.46
N GLU A 81 31.09 -19.58 -21.50
CA GLU A 81 30.92 -20.92 -22.07
C GLU A 81 29.74 -20.97 -23.06
N HIS A 82 29.69 -22.06 -23.82
CA HIS A 82 28.62 -22.31 -24.78
C HIS A 82 27.25 -22.29 -24.09
N ASN A 83 26.35 -21.42 -24.57
CA ASN A 83 24.95 -21.46 -24.19
C ASN A 83 24.09 -22.08 -25.30
N ASN A 84 24.19 -21.57 -26.53
CA ASN A 84 23.42 -22.08 -27.66
C ASN A 84 24.07 -21.74 -29.01
N ALA A 85 23.90 -22.61 -30.00
CA ALA A 85 24.24 -22.36 -31.41
C ALA A 85 23.18 -23.04 -32.30
N HIS A 86 22.52 -22.27 -33.15
CA HIS A 86 21.40 -22.77 -33.96
C HIS A 86 21.24 -21.97 -35.27
N GLY A 87 20.54 -22.55 -36.25
CA GLY A 87 20.27 -21.91 -37.54
C GLY A 87 20.65 -22.77 -38.74
N CYS A 88 20.08 -22.49 -39.91
CA CYS A 88 20.39 -23.24 -41.15
C CYS A 88 20.25 -24.78 -41.07
N GLY A 89 19.39 -25.29 -40.17
CA GLY A 89 19.18 -26.73 -39.98
C GLY A 89 20.42 -27.53 -39.56
N GLY A 90 21.40 -26.87 -38.93
CA GLY A 90 22.66 -27.47 -38.52
C GLY A 90 22.71 -28.03 -37.10
N SER A 91 23.89 -28.54 -36.74
CA SER A 91 24.20 -29.07 -35.41
C SER A 91 25.55 -28.57 -34.92
N TYR A 92 25.66 -28.33 -33.61
CA TYR A 92 26.89 -27.98 -32.92
C TYR A 92 27.57 -29.22 -32.33
N SER A 93 28.88 -29.33 -32.51
CA SER A 93 29.73 -30.33 -31.85
C SER A 93 31.14 -29.80 -31.69
N ASP A 94 31.70 -29.88 -30.48
CA ASP A 94 33.11 -29.63 -30.17
C ASP A 94 33.69 -28.34 -30.79
N GLY A 95 33.08 -27.18 -30.49
CA GLY A 95 33.55 -25.89 -31.00
C GLY A 95 33.20 -25.62 -32.46
N THR A 96 32.51 -26.53 -33.16
CA THR A 96 32.16 -26.37 -34.58
C THR A 96 30.66 -26.49 -34.82
N TYR A 97 30.08 -25.55 -35.56
CA TYR A 97 28.69 -25.61 -36.05
C TYR A 97 28.67 -25.98 -37.52
N THR A 98 28.04 -27.11 -37.85
CA THR A 98 27.89 -27.58 -39.24
C THR A 98 26.43 -27.43 -39.67
N THR A 99 26.17 -26.67 -40.73
CA THR A 99 24.80 -26.46 -41.24
C THR A 99 24.22 -27.73 -41.86
N GLY A 100 22.90 -27.79 -41.98
CA GLY A 100 22.23 -28.75 -42.87
C GLY A 100 22.49 -28.42 -44.36
N ALA A 101 21.94 -29.24 -45.25
CA ALA A 101 22.02 -29.00 -46.70
C ALA A 101 21.30 -27.71 -47.08
N ILE A 102 22.04 -26.74 -47.63
CA ILE A 102 21.53 -25.39 -47.87
C ILE A 102 20.74 -25.31 -49.17
N SER A 103 19.48 -24.85 -49.08
CA SER A 103 18.58 -24.66 -50.23
C SER A 103 18.04 -23.23 -50.37
N SER A 104 18.40 -22.34 -49.44
CA SER A 104 18.13 -20.90 -49.46
C SER A 104 19.15 -20.15 -48.58
N ASN A 105 19.24 -18.83 -48.68
CA ASN A 105 20.02 -18.04 -47.71
C ASN A 105 19.47 -18.25 -46.29
N CYS A 106 20.34 -18.29 -45.29
CA CYS A 106 19.97 -18.48 -43.88
C CYS A 106 21.05 -17.93 -42.95
N THR A 107 20.78 -17.91 -41.64
CA THR A 107 21.69 -17.38 -40.62
C THR A 107 21.95 -18.40 -39.52
N VAL A 108 23.19 -18.46 -39.03
CA VAL A 108 23.61 -19.21 -37.83
C VAL A 108 23.80 -18.22 -36.68
N THR A 109 23.12 -18.45 -35.56
CA THR A 109 23.16 -17.62 -34.37
C THR A 109 23.82 -18.36 -33.21
N VAL A 110 24.75 -17.70 -32.52
CA VAL A 110 25.47 -18.24 -31.37
C VAL A 110 25.36 -17.30 -30.16
N THR A 111 25.12 -17.87 -28.99
CA THR A 111 25.09 -17.18 -27.71
C THR A 111 26.00 -17.88 -26.70
N ALA A 112 26.65 -17.09 -25.84
CA ALA A 112 27.43 -17.55 -24.69
C ALA A 112 26.72 -17.20 -23.38
N ARG A 113 27.12 -17.83 -22.27
CA ARG A 113 26.78 -17.44 -20.90
C ARG A 113 28.05 -17.35 -20.06
N ARG A 114 28.06 -16.55 -19.00
CA ARG A 114 29.19 -16.52 -18.07
C ARG A 114 29.29 -17.83 -17.28
N ILE A 115 30.51 -18.27 -17.01
CA ILE A 115 30.78 -19.38 -16.10
C ILE A 115 30.48 -18.88 -14.69
N GLN A 116 29.74 -19.68 -13.91
CA GLN A 116 29.38 -19.35 -12.54
C GLN A 116 29.99 -20.35 -11.57
N PHE A 117 30.40 -19.85 -10.41
CA PHE A 117 30.95 -20.66 -9.32
C PHE A 117 30.18 -20.44 -8.03
N THR A 118 30.08 -21.48 -7.22
CA THR A 118 29.44 -21.44 -5.91
C THR A 118 30.49 -21.46 -4.81
N ALA A 119 30.44 -20.47 -3.92
CA ALA A 119 31.11 -20.48 -2.64
C ALA A 119 30.12 -20.99 -1.58
N SER A 120 30.52 -21.97 -0.79
CA SER A 120 29.77 -22.45 0.37
C SER A 120 30.56 -22.18 1.63
N ALA A 121 29.89 -22.01 2.76
CA ALA A 121 30.56 -21.75 4.03
C ALA A 121 30.03 -22.64 5.16
N THR A 122 30.94 -23.05 6.04
CA THR A 122 30.64 -23.85 7.23
C THR A 122 31.32 -23.25 8.45
N LEU A 123 30.61 -23.30 9.59
CA LEU A 123 31.12 -22.88 10.90
C LEU A 123 31.11 -24.09 11.85
N GLU A 124 32.27 -24.42 12.40
CA GLU A 124 32.44 -25.41 13.47
C GLU A 124 32.70 -24.66 14.79
N GLY A 125 31.72 -24.62 15.69
CA GLY A 125 31.76 -23.83 16.93
C GLY A 125 30.38 -23.28 17.28
N GLY A 126 30.31 -22.34 18.23
CA GLY A 126 29.09 -21.58 18.54
C GLY A 126 28.97 -20.34 17.65
N GLY A 127 27.77 -20.11 17.10
CA GLY A 127 27.44 -18.99 16.23
C GLY A 127 26.75 -19.37 14.92
N SER A 128 26.72 -18.44 13.97
CA SER A 128 26.16 -18.60 12.62
C SER A 128 27.05 -17.96 11.54
N ILE A 129 26.86 -18.39 10.29
CA ILE A 129 27.54 -17.84 9.11
C ILE A 129 26.54 -17.61 7.98
N THR A 130 26.53 -16.40 7.40
CA THR A 130 25.55 -15.98 6.39
C THR A 130 26.26 -15.27 5.22
N PRO A 131 25.92 -15.57 3.96
CA PRO A 131 25.05 -16.67 3.52
C PRO A 131 25.70 -18.06 3.69
N GLU A 132 24.91 -19.14 3.77
CA GLU A 132 25.47 -20.51 3.81
C GLU A 132 26.10 -20.93 2.46
N SER A 133 25.60 -20.36 1.36
CA SER A 133 26.19 -20.48 0.03
C SER A 133 25.75 -19.36 -0.89
N GLU A 134 26.61 -18.97 -1.83
CA GLU A 134 26.32 -17.97 -2.85
C GLU A 134 26.94 -18.36 -4.20
N THR A 135 26.24 -18.08 -5.30
CA THR A 135 26.70 -18.35 -6.67
C THR A 135 26.96 -17.01 -7.38
N VAL A 136 28.20 -16.82 -7.85
CA VAL A 136 28.66 -15.60 -8.52
C VAL A 136 29.30 -15.91 -9.88
N ASP A 137 29.44 -14.90 -10.74
CA ASP A 137 30.13 -15.07 -12.02
C ASP A 137 31.65 -15.26 -11.82
N ALA A 138 32.31 -15.95 -12.74
CA ALA A 138 33.75 -16.17 -12.71
C ALA A 138 34.53 -14.85 -12.61
N GLY A 139 35.38 -14.75 -11.59
CA GLY A 139 36.18 -13.57 -11.25
C GLY A 139 35.55 -12.61 -10.23
N GLU A 140 34.32 -12.86 -9.77
CA GLU A 140 33.69 -12.11 -8.67
C GLU A 140 34.07 -12.69 -7.29
N THR A 141 33.88 -11.93 -6.21
CA THR A 141 34.13 -12.34 -4.82
C THR A 141 32.81 -12.51 -4.07
N VAL A 142 32.83 -13.30 -2.99
CA VAL A 142 31.71 -13.49 -2.06
C VAL A 142 32.14 -13.04 -0.67
N THR A 143 31.28 -12.32 0.04
CA THR A 143 31.52 -11.92 1.43
C THR A 143 30.61 -12.68 2.39
N PHE A 144 31.20 -13.41 3.33
CA PHE A 144 30.50 -14.10 4.40
C PHE A 144 30.55 -13.29 5.69
N THR A 145 29.44 -13.23 6.40
CA THR A 145 29.33 -12.66 7.75
C THR A 145 29.24 -13.78 8.76
N VAL A 146 30.12 -13.78 9.76
CA VAL A 146 30.17 -14.73 10.87
C VAL A 146 29.75 -14.00 12.14
N GLU A 147 28.71 -14.48 12.80
CA GLU A 147 28.29 -14.01 14.12
C GLU A 147 28.57 -15.13 15.12
N LEU A 148 29.50 -14.92 16.06
CA LEU A 148 29.84 -15.93 17.06
C LEU A 148 28.90 -15.87 18.26
N ASP A 149 28.68 -17.02 18.89
CA ASP A 149 28.04 -17.08 20.21
C ASP A 149 28.99 -16.49 21.28
N PRO A 150 28.46 -15.99 22.42
CA PRO A 150 29.27 -15.47 23.50
C PRO A 150 30.42 -16.39 23.91
N TYR A 151 31.59 -15.80 24.14
CA TYR A 151 32.82 -16.46 24.58
C TYR A 151 33.53 -17.32 23.52
N TYR A 152 32.98 -17.47 22.31
CA TYR A 152 33.69 -18.09 21.20
C TYR A 152 34.65 -17.10 20.53
N SER A 153 35.78 -17.61 20.03
CA SER A 153 36.72 -16.85 19.21
C SER A 153 37.13 -17.65 17.99
N ILE A 154 37.27 -17.00 16.83
CA ILE A 154 37.73 -17.65 15.60
C ILE A 154 39.17 -18.11 15.81
N THR A 155 39.40 -19.42 15.73
CA THR A 155 40.73 -20.03 15.88
C THR A 155 41.34 -20.40 14.53
N ASN A 156 40.52 -20.65 13.51
CA ASN A 156 40.98 -21.03 12.17
C ASN A 156 39.98 -20.61 11.09
N VAL A 157 40.50 -20.13 9.96
CA VAL A 157 39.74 -19.90 8.73
C VAL A 157 40.51 -20.52 7.58
N SER A 158 39.83 -21.33 6.76
CA SER A 158 40.47 -22.04 5.66
C SER A 158 39.53 -22.25 4.48
N GLY A 159 40.07 -22.32 3.26
CA GLY A 159 39.27 -22.50 2.06
C GLY A 159 38.95 -21.19 1.32
N CYS A 160 38.45 -21.31 0.10
CA CYS A 160 38.16 -20.20 -0.83
C CYS A 160 39.28 -19.14 -1.05
N ASN A 161 40.52 -19.43 -0.65
CA ASN A 161 41.64 -18.46 -0.58
C ASN A 161 41.21 -17.12 0.03
N ALA A 162 40.32 -17.16 1.02
CA ALA A 162 39.69 -15.99 1.60
C ALA A 162 40.70 -15.08 2.34
N GLU A 163 40.36 -13.80 2.45
CA GLU A 163 41.11 -12.85 3.26
C GLU A 163 40.95 -13.13 4.76
N GLU A 164 41.85 -12.56 5.57
CA GLU A 164 41.78 -12.66 7.04
C GLU A 164 40.48 -12.04 7.57
N PRO A 165 39.83 -12.63 8.58
CA PRO A 165 38.57 -12.11 9.13
C PRO A 165 38.72 -10.67 9.65
N VAL A 166 37.76 -9.81 9.28
CA VAL A 166 37.68 -8.43 9.75
C VAL A 166 36.52 -8.29 10.73
N GLU A 167 36.81 -7.87 11.96
CA GLU A 167 35.78 -7.58 12.98
C GLU A 167 35.03 -6.30 12.59
N THR A 168 33.71 -6.40 12.48
CA THR A 168 32.81 -5.30 12.05
C THR A 168 31.78 -4.92 13.11
N GLY A 169 31.62 -5.75 14.15
CA GLY A 169 30.74 -5.56 15.29
C GLY A 169 31.19 -6.43 16.46
N ASP A 170 30.50 -6.35 17.60
CA ASP A 170 30.79 -7.20 18.77
C ASP A 170 30.48 -8.66 18.42
N GLN A 171 31.53 -9.49 18.32
CA GLN A 171 31.46 -10.90 17.86
C GLN A 171 30.98 -11.11 16.41
N THR A 172 31.02 -10.06 15.58
CA THR A 172 30.67 -10.13 14.16
C THR A 172 31.89 -9.90 13.27
N PHE A 173 32.17 -10.85 12.38
CA PHE A 173 33.31 -10.84 11.46
C PHE A 173 32.86 -10.95 10.01
N THR A 174 33.51 -10.24 9.10
CA THR A 174 33.34 -10.42 7.65
C THR A 174 34.56 -11.12 7.06
N ILE A 175 34.33 -12.08 6.17
CA ILE A 175 35.35 -12.87 5.47
C ILE A 175 35.05 -12.84 3.97
N GLU A 176 35.94 -12.26 3.16
CA GLU A 176 35.77 -12.17 1.71
C GLU A 176 36.60 -13.23 0.98
N THR A 177 36.02 -13.92 -0.02
CA THR A 177 36.74 -14.89 -0.85
C THR A 177 37.69 -14.21 -1.83
N ALA A 178 38.68 -14.95 -2.34
CA ALA A 178 39.38 -14.52 -3.55
C ALA A 178 38.43 -14.52 -4.78
N PRO A 179 38.77 -13.82 -5.88
CA PRO A 179 38.04 -13.90 -7.14
C PRO A 179 37.83 -15.35 -7.58
N MET A 180 36.58 -15.73 -7.79
CA MET A 180 36.15 -17.11 -7.96
C MET A 180 36.57 -17.67 -9.34
N ASP A 181 37.37 -18.73 -9.34
CA ASP A 181 37.80 -19.48 -10.53
C ASP A 181 37.43 -20.98 -10.50
N ALA A 182 36.83 -21.43 -9.40
CA ALA A 182 36.25 -22.75 -9.18
C ALA A 182 35.25 -22.70 -8.01
N ASN A 183 34.38 -23.71 -7.89
CA ASN A 183 33.58 -23.88 -6.68
C ASN A 183 34.50 -24.10 -5.47
N CYS A 184 34.17 -23.48 -4.34
CA CYS A 184 34.97 -23.58 -3.12
C CYS A 184 34.10 -23.69 -1.86
N GLU A 185 34.72 -24.14 -0.78
CA GLU A 185 34.13 -24.19 0.57
C GLU A 185 35.03 -23.40 1.51
N LEU A 186 34.44 -22.47 2.28
CA LEU A 186 35.04 -21.71 3.36
C LEU A 186 34.70 -22.41 4.68
N ALA A 187 35.70 -22.91 5.40
CA ALA A 187 35.54 -23.53 6.71
C ALA A 187 36.10 -22.61 7.80
N VAL A 188 35.25 -22.22 8.74
CA VAL A 188 35.57 -21.40 9.92
C VAL A 188 35.45 -22.26 11.16
N THR A 189 36.44 -22.20 12.05
CA THR A 189 36.43 -22.87 13.35
C THR A 189 36.47 -21.84 14.47
N ALA A 190 35.58 -21.97 15.45
CA ALA A 190 35.54 -21.13 16.64
C ALA A 190 35.55 -22.00 17.91
N GLU A 191 36.35 -21.60 18.90
CA GLU A 191 36.50 -22.33 20.17
C GLU A 191 36.32 -21.39 21.37
N THR A 192 35.82 -21.94 22.48
CA THR A 192 35.77 -21.28 23.81
C THR A 192 37.17 -21.20 24.43
N PRO A 193 37.40 -20.41 25.49
CA PRO A 193 38.69 -20.36 26.18
C PRO A 193 39.14 -21.76 26.62
N GLY A 194 40.41 -22.09 26.37
CA GLY A 194 40.97 -23.41 26.69
C GLY A 194 41.00 -23.73 28.19
N PRO A 195 41.28 -25.00 28.56
CA PRO A 195 41.20 -25.50 29.94
C PRO A 195 42.23 -24.91 30.92
N ASP A 196 43.08 -23.99 30.47
CA ASP A 196 44.11 -23.32 31.27
C ASP A 196 43.69 -21.90 31.71
N VAL A 197 42.46 -21.47 31.41
CA VAL A 197 41.87 -20.20 31.88
C VAL A 197 41.03 -20.49 33.13
N PHE A 198 41.41 -19.87 34.25
CA PHE A 198 40.75 -20.03 35.54
C PHE A 198 40.02 -18.76 35.95
N TYR A 199 38.87 -18.93 36.58
CA TYR A 199 38.08 -17.86 37.19
C TYR A 199 37.96 -18.05 38.70
N ASP A 200 38.03 -16.95 39.43
CA ASP A 200 37.86 -16.91 40.88
C ASP A 200 36.39 -16.57 41.24
N VAL A 201 35.82 -17.30 42.22
CA VAL A 201 34.50 -17.05 42.81
C VAL A 201 34.71 -16.55 44.24
N SER A 202 34.49 -15.27 44.49
CA SER A 202 34.49 -14.69 45.83
C SER A 202 33.11 -14.78 46.48
N VAL A 203 33.06 -14.78 47.82
CA VAL A 203 31.81 -14.67 48.58
C VAL A 203 31.80 -13.35 49.34
N ASP A 204 30.71 -12.59 49.21
CA ASP A 204 30.39 -11.41 50.03
C ASP A 204 29.25 -11.76 50.98
N ILE A 205 29.43 -11.51 52.28
CA ILE A 205 28.42 -11.83 53.32
C ILE A 205 27.88 -10.52 53.88
N GLN A 206 26.56 -10.34 53.79
CA GLN A 206 25.83 -9.23 54.41
C GLN A 206 24.96 -9.77 55.55
N GLY A 207 25.01 -9.12 56.72
CA GLY A 207 24.39 -9.63 57.95
C GLY A 207 25.28 -10.63 58.70
N GLU A 208 24.69 -11.37 59.63
CA GLU A 208 25.41 -12.29 60.53
C GLU A 208 25.12 -13.76 60.16
N GLY A 209 26.16 -14.48 59.72
CA GLY A 209 26.12 -15.90 59.36
C GLY A 209 27.43 -16.37 58.73
N SER A 210 27.44 -17.55 58.12
CA SER A 210 28.65 -18.14 57.50
C SER A 210 28.35 -18.87 56.19
N VAL A 211 29.36 -18.94 55.32
CA VAL A 211 29.30 -19.62 54.01
C VAL A 211 30.48 -20.59 53.86
N ASP A 212 30.24 -21.81 53.40
CA ASP A 212 31.27 -22.84 53.17
C ASP A 212 31.15 -23.46 51.76
N PRO A 213 32.19 -23.41 50.90
CA PRO A 213 33.50 -22.77 51.12
C PRO A 213 33.44 -21.23 51.03
N GLU A 214 34.36 -20.51 51.67
CA GLU A 214 34.38 -19.02 51.63
C GLU A 214 34.79 -18.42 50.27
N SER A 215 35.35 -19.24 49.37
CA SER A 215 35.62 -18.90 47.96
C SER A 215 35.89 -20.18 47.15
N ALA A 216 35.84 -20.08 45.83
CA ALA A 216 36.18 -21.18 44.92
C ALA A 216 36.97 -20.69 43.71
N ARG A 217 37.58 -21.61 42.96
CA ARG A 217 38.30 -21.32 41.71
C ARG A 217 38.19 -22.51 40.76
N GLY A 218 37.82 -22.26 39.51
CA GLY A 218 37.59 -23.30 38.50
C GLY A 218 37.87 -22.84 37.07
N ASN A 219 37.68 -23.74 36.12
CA ASN A 219 37.83 -23.51 34.68
C ASN A 219 36.55 -22.91 34.08
N PHE A 220 36.67 -22.38 32.85
CA PHE A 220 35.51 -22.03 32.03
C PHE A 220 34.52 -23.21 31.96
N GLY A 221 33.27 -22.97 32.36
CA GLY A 221 32.21 -23.98 32.41
C GLY A 221 32.00 -24.70 33.76
N ASP A 222 32.93 -24.57 34.71
CA ASP A 222 32.79 -25.22 36.03
C ASP A 222 31.65 -24.61 36.87
N THR A 223 31.12 -25.36 37.84
CA THR A 223 30.09 -24.90 38.79
C THR A 223 30.52 -25.22 40.22
N PHE A 224 30.12 -24.38 41.18
CA PHE A 224 30.49 -24.51 42.60
C PHE A 224 29.27 -24.39 43.51
N SER A 225 29.21 -25.19 44.57
CA SER A 225 28.15 -25.13 45.58
C SER A 225 28.66 -24.59 46.91
N PHE A 226 27.87 -23.73 47.54
CA PHE A 226 28.14 -23.00 48.77
C PHE A 226 27.03 -23.29 49.79
N THR A 227 27.36 -23.82 50.96
CA THR A 227 26.40 -24.03 52.06
C THR A 227 26.31 -22.77 52.91
N LEU A 228 25.09 -22.31 53.17
CA LEU A 228 24.78 -21.03 53.82
C LEU A 228 24.18 -21.30 55.21
N THR A 229 24.76 -20.73 56.27
CA THR A 229 24.31 -20.96 57.65
C THR A 229 24.06 -19.64 58.39
N PRO A 230 22.80 -19.28 58.71
CA PRO A 230 22.49 -18.08 59.49
C PRO A 230 23.00 -18.15 60.94
N ALA A 231 23.30 -17.00 61.54
CA ALA A 231 23.58 -16.90 62.98
C ALA A 231 22.28 -16.88 63.82
N ASP A 232 22.39 -17.11 65.13
CA ASP A 232 21.24 -17.07 66.05
C ASP A 232 20.51 -15.69 65.97
N GLY A 233 19.21 -15.71 65.65
CA GLY A 233 18.38 -14.50 65.50
C GLY A 233 18.32 -13.95 64.07
N PHE A 234 19.01 -14.58 63.13
CA PHE A 234 18.98 -14.26 61.71
C PHE A 234 18.43 -15.44 60.91
N GLU A 235 17.78 -15.13 59.79
CA GLU A 235 17.35 -16.11 58.78
C GLU A 235 18.11 -15.89 57.47
N LEU A 236 18.18 -16.93 56.63
CA LEU A 236 18.73 -16.79 55.29
C LEU A 236 17.76 -15.94 54.47
N GLY A 237 18.12 -14.68 54.22
CA GLY A 237 17.36 -13.80 53.33
C GLY A 237 17.47 -14.28 51.89
N GLY A 238 18.68 -14.62 51.45
CA GLY A 238 18.91 -15.21 50.13
C GLY A 238 20.38 -15.15 49.72
N ALA A 239 20.67 -15.66 48.52
CA ALA A 239 21.98 -15.56 47.90
C ALA A 239 21.82 -15.29 46.40
N THR A 240 22.70 -14.46 45.84
CA THR A 240 22.69 -14.01 44.44
C THR A 240 24.12 -13.92 43.88
N GLY A 241 24.26 -13.70 42.57
CA GLY A 241 25.55 -13.54 41.89
C GLY A 241 26.11 -14.84 41.28
N CYS A 242 27.05 -14.71 40.34
CA CYS A 242 27.61 -15.86 39.59
C CYS A 242 26.57 -16.74 38.86
N ASP A 243 25.45 -16.16 38.40
CA ASP A 243 24.36 -16.86 37.70
C ASP A 243 23.88 -18.15 38.40
N GLY A 244 23.93 -18.13 39.73
CA GLY A 244 23.64 -19.30 40.56
C GLY A 244 22.19 -19.44 40.97
N THR A 245 21.88 -20.58 41.57
CA THR A 245 20.56 -20.93 42.10
C THR A 245 20.66 -21.33 43.58
N LEU A 246 19.72 -20.85 44.38
CA LEU A 246 19.57 -21.23 45.79
C LEU A 246 18.53 -22.34 45.91
N GLU A 247 18.92 -23.50 46.46
CA GLU A 247 17.99 -24.57 46.83
C GLU A 247 18.18 -24.90 48.32
N GLY A 248 17.20 -24.50 49.14
CA GLY A 248 17.31 -24.61 50.60
C GLY A 248 18.42 -23.71 51.15
N ASP A 249 19.42 -24.32 51.77
CA ASP A 249 20.60 -23.67 52.34
C ASP A 249 21.85 -23.82 51.47
N VAL A 250 21.72 -24.26 50.20
CA VAL A 250 22.85 -24.44 49.28
C VAL A 250 22.68 -23.57 48.03
N TYR A 251 23.64 -22.66 47.80
CA TYR A 251 23.73 -21.85 46.58
C TYR A 251 24.72 -22.49 45.60
N THR A 252 24.28 -22.80 44.38
CA THR A 252 25.15 -23.37 43.34
C THR A 252 25.31 -22.38 42.20
N THR A 253 26.54 -21.98 41.88
CA THR A 253 26.81 -21.04 40.77
C THR A 253 26.42 -21.63 39.43
N GLY A 254 26.14 -20.74 38.47
CA GLY A 254 26.14 -21.08 37.06
C GLY A 254 27.54 -21.49 36.58
N ALA A 255 27.60 -21.88 35.30
CA ALA A 255 28.85 -22.21 34.64
C ALA A 255 29.76 -20.97 34.57
N LEU A 256 31.00 -21.07 35.06
CA LEU A 256 31.89 -19.92 35.11
C LEU A 256 32.30 -19.46 33.70
N VAL A 257 32.05 -18.20 33.41
CA VAL A 257 32.44 -17.51 32.16
C VAL A 257 33.38 -16.32 32.42
N GLY A 258 33.66 -16.05 33.70
CA GLY A 258 34.41 -14.90 34.20
C GLY A 258 34.58 -14.98 35.73
N ASP A 259 35.46 -14.14 36.29
CA ASP A 259 35.52 -13.92 37.73
C ASP A 259 34.17 -13.35 38.23
N CYS A 260 33.67 -13.83 39.37
CA CYS A 260 32.36 -13.43 39.86
C CYS A 260 32.30 -13.46 41.41
N THR A 261 31.26 -12.84 41.98
CA THR A 261 31.02 -12.83 43.42
C THR A 261 29.64 -13.40 43.73
N VAL A 262 29.55 -14.28 44.73
CA VAL A 262 28.31 -14.73 45.36
C VAL A 262 28.04 -13.84 46.56
N THR A 263 26.91 -13.13 46.56
CA THR A 263 26.49 -12.30 47.68
C THR A 263 25.45 -13.05 48.50
N VAL A 264 25.68 -13.22 49.79
CA VAL A 264 24.79 -13.94 50.72
C VAL A 264 24.27 -12.97 51.75
N ARG A 265 22.96 -12.96 51.96
CA ARG A 265 22.30 -12.03 52.89
C ARG A 265 21.60 -12.81 54.00
N PHE A 266 22.02 -12.53 55.24
CA PHE A 266 21.34 -12.97 56.45
C PHE A 266 20.55 -11.79 57.01
N LEU A 267 19.25 -11.98 57.21
CA LEU A 267 18.32 -10.93 57.62
C LEU A 267 17.82 -11.20 59.04
N ASP A 268 17.43 -10.16 59.78
CA ASP A 268 16.68 -10.33 61.03
C ASP A 268 15.35 -11.07 60.76
N GLU A 269 14.84 -11.87 61.70
CA GLU A 269 13.63 -12.72 61.57
C GLU A 269 12.36 -12.01 61.01
N GLU A 270 12.27 -10.68 61.10
CA GLU A 270 11.08 -9.90 60.68
C GLU A 270 11.27 -9.13 59.36
N ALA A 271 12.45 -9.22 58.73
CA ALA A 271 12.78 -8.49 57.51
C ALA A 271 12.38 -9.23 56.23
N ILE A 272 11.92 -8.48 55.23
CA ILE A 272 11.53 -9.02 53.92
C ILE A 272 12.77 -9.10 53.03
N PHE A 273 12.94 -10.25 52.38
CA PHE A 273 13.93 -10.40 51.32
C PHE A 273 13.41 -9.85 50.00
N PHE A 274 14.21 -8.98 49.38
CA PHE A 274 14.03 -8.51 48.02
C PHE A 274 15.12 -9.14 47.15
N ALA A 275 14.71 -9.89 46.13
CA ALA A 275 15.66 -10.53 45.22
C ALA A 275 16.42 -9.51 44.34
N ASP A 276 15.92 -8.28 44.27
CA ASP A 276 16.46 -7.18 43.50
C ASP A 276 16.94 -6.07 44.44
N GLU A 277 18.25 -5.81 44.41
CA GLU A 277 18.91 -4.80 45.22
C GLU A 277 18.50 -3.36 44.83
N ASN A 278 18.14 -3.12 43.56
CA ASN A 278 17.62 -1.82 43.15
C ASN A 278 16.20 -1.59 43.66
N LEU A 279 15.37 -2.64 43.71
CA LEU A 279 14.04 -2.58 44.32
C LEU A 279 14.15 -2.26 45.81
N GLU A 280 14.99 -2.99 46.53
CA GLU A 280 15.21 -2.76 47.95
C GLU A 280 15.73 -1.34 48.21
N SER A 281 16.75 -0.90 47.47
CA SER A 281 17.28 0.46 47.59
C SER A 281 16.21 1.51 47.33
N ALA A 282 15.33 1.29 46.35
CA ALA A 282 14.23 2.22 46.05
C ALA A 282 13.17 2.24 47.18
N LEU A 283 12.94 1.13 47.85
CA LEU A 283 12.04 1.05 49.01
C LEU A 283 12.67 1.71 50.25
N LEU A 284 13.97 1.49 50.51
CA LEU A 284 14.71 2.18 51.58
C LEU A 284 14.65 3.70 51.38
N ASP A 285 14.91 4.18 50.15
CA ASP A 285 14.75 5.58 49.78
C ASP A 285 13.33 6.09 50.04
N HIS A 286 12.30 5.31 49.69
CA HIS A 286 10.89 5.65 49.91
C HIS A 286 10.57 5.83 51.40
N PHE A 287 11.10 4.95 52.25
CA PHE A 287 10.93 5.01 53.70
C PHE A 287 11.89 6.00 54.40
N GLY A 288 12.83 6.60 53.65
CA GLY A 288 13.85 7.51 54.19
C GLY A 288 14.86 6.82 55.11
N ARG A 289 15.24 5.59 54.76
CA ARG A 289 16.17 4.72 55.49
C ARG A 289 17.53 4.66 54.84
N ASP A 290 18.55 4.35 55.63
CA ASP A 290 19.92 4.22 55.13
C ASP A 290 20.14 2.82 54.53
N ALA A 291 21.13 2.69 53.65
CA ALA A 291 21.49 1.41 53.05
C ALA A 291 21.89 0.39 54.13
N GLY A 292 21.27 -0.79 54.11
CA GLY A 292 21.46 -1.85 55.10
C GLY A 292 20.44 -1.87 56.24
N ASP A 293 19.55 -0.87 56.34
CA ASP A 293 18.36 -0.97 57.19
C ASP A 293 17.43 -2.08 56.65
N SER A 294 16.67 -2.71 57.54
CA SER A 294 15.66 -3.71 57.16
C SER A 294 14.33 -3.07 56.78
N ILE A 295 13.58 -3.72 55.88
CA ILE A 295 12.18 -3.40 55.57
C ILE A 295 11.32 -4.56 56.04
N THR A 296 10.33 -4.29 56.86
CA THR A 296 9.46 -5.31 57.47
C THR A 296 8.11 -5.41 56.76
N ALA A 297 7.33 -6.46 57.07
CA ALA A 297 5.95 -6.56 56.62
C ALA A 297 5.08 -5.39 57.07
N GLU A 298 5.26 -4.89 58.30
CA GLU A 298 4.52 -3.73 58.80
C GLU A 298 4.82 -2.47 57.97
N ASP A 299 6.07 -2.30 57.52
CA ASP A 299 6.44 -1.19 56.62
C ASP A 299 5.73 -1.30 55.27
N MET A 300 5.74 -2.49 54.67
CA MET A 300 5.11 -2.76 53.37
C MET A 300 3.58 -2.63 53.43
N GLU A 301 2.94 -2.96 54.55
CA GLU A 301 1.51 -2.74 54.78
C GLU A 301 1.11 -1.26 54.69
N THR A 302 2.04 -0.32 54.92
CA THR A 302 1.75 1.12 54.81
C THR A 302 1.67 1.62 53.37
N LEU A 303 2.19 0.87 52.40
CA LEU A 303 2.25 1.28 51.01
C LEU A 303 0.87 1.23 50.35
N THR A 304 0.41 2.39 49.87
CA THR A 304 -0.85 2.52 49.10
C THR A 304 -0.59 2.99 47.66
N SER A 305 0.50 3.71 47.44
CA SER A 305 0.97 4.16 46.14
C SER A 305 2.50 4.17 46.13
N LEU A 306 3.10 3.62 45.08
CA LEU A 306 4.56 3.53 44.94
C LEU A 306 4.99 3.85 43.51
N ASN A 307 6.05 4.67 43.38
CA ASN A 307 6.70 4.96 42.11
C ASN A 307 8.13 4.40 42.16
N LEU A 308 8.43 3.50 41.22
CA LEU A 308 9.70 2.82 41.04
C LEU A 308 10.24 3.04 39.60
N ASP A 309 9.95 4.21 39.02
CA ASP A 309 10.33 4.52 37.65
C ASP A 309 11.86 4.65 37.50
N ASN A 310 12.41 4.07 36.43
CA ASN A 310 13.80 4.17 36.02
C ASN A 310 14.77 3.80 37.17
N LYS A 311 14.52 2.65 37.80
CA LYS A 311 15.33 2.13 38.90
C LYS A 311 16.17 0.92 38.49
N SER A 312 16.13 0.50 37.23
CA SER A 312 16.82 -0.70 36.74
C SER A 312 16.39 -1.96 37.51
N ILE A 313 15.12 -2.03 37.88
CA ILE A 313 14.53 -3.19 38.53
C ILE A 313 14.33 -4.30 37.49
N ILE A 314 14.66 -5.52 37.87
CA ILE A 314 14.61 -6.76 37.10
C ILE A 314 13.65 -7.75 37.79
N SER A 315 13.51 -7.71 39.11
CA SER A 315 12.60 -8.59 39.88
C SER A 315 11.75 -7.82 40.90
N LEU A 316 10.50 -8.25 41.06
CA LEU A 316 9.54 -7.71 42.04
C LEU A 316 9.36 -8.59 43.28
N ALA A 317 10.16 -9.64 43.44
CA ALA A 317 10.06 -10.52 44.61
C ALA A 317 10.24 -9.71 45.91
N GLY A 318 9.33 -9.89 46.87
CA GLY A 318 9.19 -9.10 48.08
C GLY A 318 8.00 -8.12 48.03
N MET A 319 7.50 -7.77 46.84
CA MET A 319 6.34 -6.89 46.69
C MET A 319 5.00 -7.55 47.08
N GLU A 320 4.96 -8.88 47.21
CA GLU A 320 3.79 -9.64 47.69
C GLU A 320 3.31 -9.14 49.07
N ALA A 321 4.21 -8.57 49.87
CA ALA A 321 3.92 -8.02 51.19
C ALA A 321 3.20 -6.67 51.17
N ALA A 322 3.15 -5.96 50.03
CA ALA A 322 2.50 -4.66 49.90
C ALA A 322 0.96 -4.78 49.76
N ILE A 323 0.32 -5.47 50.70
CA ILE A 323 -1.09 -5.91 50.63
C ILE A 323 -2.12 -4.77 50.51
N ASN A 324 -1.72 -3.53 50.78
CA ASN A 324 -2.56 -2.34 50.65
C ASN A 324 -2.22 -1.48 49.42
N LEU A 325 -1.38 -1.96 48.50
CA LEU A 325 -0.90 -1.21 47.34
C LEU A 325 -1.95 -1.14 46.22
N HIS A 326 -2.37 0.08 45.88
CA HIS A 326 -3.40 0.32 44.85
C HIS A 326 -2.83 0.95 43.58
N THR A 327 -1.73 1.69 43.68
CA THR A 327 -1.08 2.38 42.54
C THR A 327 0.40 2.03 42.49
N LEU A 328 0.86 1.49 41.36
CA LEU A 328 2.25 1.12 41.13
C LEU A 328 2.73 1.62 39.77
N SER A 329 3.85 2.34 39.75
CA SER A 329 4.55 2.73 38.52
C SER A 329 5.94 2.10 38.47
N LEU A 330 6.24 1.45 37.36
CA LEU A 330 7.46 0.69 37.06
C LEU A 330 8.08 1.15 35.73
N PHE A 331 7.80 2.38 35.30
CA PHE A 331 8.17 2.89 33.99
C PHE A 331 9.69 2.85 33.76
N ARG A 332 10.15 2.41 32.59
CA ARG A 332 11.58 2.34 32.20
C ARG A 332 12.42 1.41 33.07
N ASN A 333 11.85 0.29 33.49
CA ASN A 333 12.61 -0.83 34.04
C ASN A 333 12.73 -1.90 32.95
N SER A 334 13.59 -1.63 31.97
CA SER A 334 13.62 -2.34 30.68
C SER A 334 13.92 -3.84 30.77
N GLN A 335 14.48 -4.32 31.88
CA GLN A 335 14.76 -5.74 32.11
C GLN A 335 13.68 -6.45 32.94
N LEU A 336 12.69 -5.72 33.47
CA LEU A 336 11.59 -6.31 34.23
C LEU A 336 10.60 -7.00 33.29
N SER A 337 10.42 -8.31 33.46
CA SER A 337 9.50 -9.12 32.64
C SER A 337 8.43 -9.87 33.44
N ASN A 338 8.70 -10.18 34.71
CA ASN A 338 7.82 -11.02 35.54
C ASN A 338 7.00 -10.19 36.55
N LEU A 339 5.68 -10.21 36.37
CA LEU A 339 4.72 -9.53 37.25
C LEU A 339 4.05 -10.47 38.28
N SER A 340 4.46 -11.74 38.38
CA SER A 340 3.87 -12.72 39.30
C SER A 340 3.81 -12.30 40.78
N PRO A 341 4.81 -11.57 41.31
CA PRO A 341 4.75 -11.03 42.69
C PRO A 341 3.56 -10.10 42.98
N LEU A 342 2.84 -9.63 41.95
CA LEU A 342 1.72 -8.70 42.13
C LEU A 342 0.36 -9.42 42.26
N ARG A 343 0.29 -10.73 42.01
CA ARG A 343 -0.95 -11.51 41.77
C ARG A 343 -2.13 -11.21 42.73
N ASP A 344 -1.87 -11.12 44.03
CA ASP A 344 -2.92 -10.98 45.06
C ASP A 344 -3.10 -9.54 45.57
N LEU A 345 -2.42 -8.57 44.95
CA LEU A 345 -2.43 -7.19 45.41
C LEU A 345 -3.67 -6.43 44.88
N PRO A 346 -4.23 -5.47 45.64
CA PRO A 346 -5.40 -4.70 45.23
C PRO A 346 -5.06 -3.58 44.23
N ILE A 347 -4.17 -3.83 43.28
CA ILE A 347 -3.68 -2.84 42.32
C ILE A 347 -4.79 -2.48 41.33
N THR A 348 -5.13 -1.20 41.32
CA THR A 348 -6.11 -0.61 40.39
C THR A 348 -5.43 0.21 39.29
N ASN A 349 -4.25 0.76 39.56
CA ASN A 349 -3.47 1.55 38.59
C ASN A 349 -2.07 0.97 38.45
N LEU A 350 -1.77 0.40 37.28
CA LEU A 350 -0.47 -0.19 36.97
C LEU A 350 0.14 0.47 35.73
N ASN A 351 1.39 0.93 35.86
CA ASN A 351 2.19 1.42 34.76
C ASN A 351 3.46 0.58 34.62
N VAL A 352 3.56 -0.18 33.54
CA VAL A 352 4.72 -1.01 33.16
C VAL A 352 5.23 -0.62 31.78
N ASN A 353 5.06 0.65 31.39
CA ASN A 353 5.60 1.17 30.15
C ASN A 353 7.13 1.00 30.08
N ASP A 354 7.68 0.73 28.88
CA ASP A 354 9.14 0.58 28.66
C ASP A 354 9.74 -0.48 29.60
N THR A 355 9.18 -1.69 29.55
CA THR A 355 9.61 -2.88 30.30
C THR A 355 9.62 -4.12 29.38
N ALA A 356 10.30 -5.18 29.79
CA ALA A 356 10.33 -6.46 29.08
C ALA A 356 9.08 -7.34 29.34
N VAL A 357 8.00 -6.78 29.90
CA VAL A 357 6.74 -7.51 30.10
C VAL A 357 6.15 -7.90 28.76
N ASN A 358 5.82 -9.18 28.60
CA ASN A 358 5.21 -9.71 27.37
C ASN A 358 3.91 -10.50 27.63
N SER A 359 3.54 -10.72 28.90
CA SER A 359 2.37 -11.47 29.30
C SER A 359 1.52 -10.70 30.31
N LEU A 360 0.21 -10.68 30.08
CA LEU A 360 -0.79 -10.06 30.97
C LEU A 360 -1.54 -11.08 31.83
N ASN A 361 -1.11 -12.34 31.93
CA ASN A 361 -1.88 -13.40 32.59
C ASN A 361 -2.30 -13.05 34.04
N ILE A 362 -1.42 -12.39 34.80
CA ILE A 362 -1.71 -11.97 36.18
C ILE A 362 -2.70 -10.80 36.24
N ILE A 363 -2.79 -9.99 35.19
CA ILE A 363 -3.67 -8.82 35.11
C ILE A 363 -5.14 -9.26 35.16
N ALA A 364 -5.46 -10.46 34.66
CA ALA A 364 -6.80 -11.04 34.74
C ALA A 364 -7.32 -11.11 36.19
N GLU A 365 -6.44 -11.35 37.17
CA GLU A 365 -6.78 -11.53 38.59
C GLU A 365 -6.81 -10.20 39.37
N LEU A 366 -6.18 -9.14 38.85
CA LEU A 366 -6.11 -7.83 39.51
C LEU A 366 -7.35 -6.95 39.23
N PRO A 367 -7.78 -6.09 40.19
CA PRO A 367 -8.91 -5.17 40.02
C PRO A 367 -8.56 -3.92 39.18
N ILE A 368 -7.85 -4.12 38.06
CA ILE A 368 -7.26 -3.05 37.27
C ILE A 368 -8.32 -2.13 36.65
N VAL A 369 -8.11 -0.83 36.87
CA VAL A 369 -8.88 0.30 36.33
C VAL A 369 -8.07 1.04 35.28
N THR A 370 -6.77 1.24 35.54
CA THR A 370 -5.83 1.87 34.60
C THR A 370 -4.65 0.94 34.34
N LEU A 371 -4.44 0.59 33.07
CA LEU A 371 -3.28 -0.18 32.62
C LEU A 371 -2.50 0.59 31.57
N ARG A 372 -1.19 0.75 31.80
CA ARG A 372 -0.25 1.30 30.83
C ARG A 372 0.84 0.26 30.54
N ILE A 373 0.90 -0.18 29.30
CA ILE A 373 1.79 -1.23 28.76
C ILE A 373 2.44 -0.76 27.44
N GLN A 374 2.63 0.55 27.28
CA GLN A 374 3.27 1.13 26.10
C GLN A 374 4.72 0.66 26.02
N ASP A 375 5.18 0.33 24.81
CA ASP A 375 6.56 -0.10 24.55
C ASP A 375 6.93 -1.34 25.39
N THR A 376 6.09 -2.37 25.28
CA THR A 376 6.26 -3.67 25.92
C THR A 376 6.15 -4.78 24.87
N GLY A 377 6.58 -6.00 25.22
CA GLY A 377 6.48 -7.17 24.34
C GLY A 377 5.09 -7.82 24.30
N VAL A 378 4.05 -7.12 24.76
CA VAL A 378 2.69 -7.65 24.82
C VAL A 378 2.07 -7.70 23.42
N THR A 379 1.49 -8.85 23.07
CA THR A 379 0.81 -9.06 21.78
C THR A 379 -0.65 -9.48 21.93
N ASP A 380 -1.03 -10.02 23.09
CA ASP A 380 -2.35 -10.60 23.36
C ASP A 380 -3.07 -9.87 24.50
N LEU A 381 -4.27 -9.35 24.22
CA LEU A 381 -5.15 -8.69 25.19
C LEU A 381 -6.20 -9.64 25.81
N THR A 382 -6.21 -10.93 25.47
CA THR A 382 -7.17 -11.91 25.99
C THR A 382 -7.34 -11.87 27.52
N PRO A 383 -6.29 -11.68 28.34
CA PRO A 383 -6.44 -11.55 29.81
C PRO A 383 -7.29 -10.35 30.27
N LEU A 384 -7.59 -9.38 29.39
CA LEU A 384 -8.45 -8.23 29.67
C LEU A 384 -9.93 -8.49 29.37
N ALA A 385 -10.27 -9.62 28.75
CA ALA A 385 -11.62 -9.92 28.31
C ALA A 385 -12.63 -9.91 29.47
N GLY A 386 -13.70 -9.12 29.32
CA GLY A 386 -14.76 -9.00 30.33
C GLY A 386 -14.32 -8.33 31.64
N LYS A 387 -13.16 -7.67 31.67
CA LYS A 387 -12.69 -6.90 32.83
C LYS A 387 -13.47 -5.59 32.94
N ASP A 388 -14.66 -5.65 33.52
CA ASP A 388 -15.56 -4.49 33.71
C ASP A 388 -14.95 -3.35 34.54
N SER A 389 -13.91 -3.60 35.35
CA SER A 389 -13.23 -2.54 36.10
C SER A 389 -12.39 -1.63 35.20
N LEU A 390 -11.96 -2.11 34.03
CA LEU A 390 -11.01 -1.41 33.16
C LEU A 390 -11.64 -0.16 32.54
N GLN A 391 -11.01 0.99 32.78
CA GLN A 391 -11.43 2.29 32.25
C GLN A 391 -10.39 2.89 31.30
N THR A 392 -9.10 2.70 31.57
CA THR A 392 -8.01 3.27 30.77
C THR A 392 -7.02 2.19 30.36
N LEU A 393 -6.80 2.04 29.05
CA LEU A 393 -5.82 1.15 28.47
C LEU A 393 -4.90 1.94 27.51
N ILE A 394 -3.60 1.89 27.78
CA ILE A 394 -2.57 2.51 26.94
C ILE A 394 -1.57 1.43 26.53
N PHE A 395 -1.48 1.14 25.24
CA PHE A 395 -0.65 0.05 24.69
C PHE A 395 0.04 0.44 23.38
N SER A 396 0.35 1.72 23.24
CA SER A 396 1.09 2.22 22.07
C SER A 396 2.45 1.51 21.92
N TYR A 397 2.97 1.40 20.70
CA TYR A 397 4.26 0.77 20.40
C TYR A 397 4.35 -0.70 20.81
N THR A 398 3.23 -1.42 20.80
CA THR A 398 3.17 -2.88 21.01
C THR A 398 2.80 -3.60 19.71
N GLU A 399 2.87 -4.93 19.68
CA GLU A 399 2.46 -5.73 18.51
C GLU A 399 1.01 -6.25 18.63
N VAL A 400 0.19 -5.62 19.47
CA VAL A 400 -1.23 -5.94 19.58
C VAL A 400 -1.95 -5.63 18.26
N SER A 401 -2.51 -6.65 17.62
CA SER A 401 -3.21 -6.52 16.33
C SER A 401 -4.73 -6.57 16.43
N SER A 402 -5.28 -7.09 17.52
CA SER A 402 -6.72 -7.29 17.69
C SER A 402 -7.26 -6.65 18.96
N LEU A 403 -8.38 -5.93 18.82
CA LEU A 403 -9.15 -5.36 19.93
C LEU A 403 -10.29 -6.25 20.39
N LYS A 404 -10.51 -7.42 19.78
CA LYS A 404 -11.62 -8.32 20.08
C LYS A 404 -11.81 -8.62 21.57
N PRO A 405 -10.75 -8.84 22.38
CA PRO A 405 -10.92 -9.04 23.82
C PRO A 405 -11.65 -7.89 24.54
N LEU A 406 -11.69 -6.69 23.96
CA LEU A 406 -12.27 -5.49 24.57
C LEU A 406 -13.79 -5.36 24.38
N GLU A 407 -14.43 -6.22 23.57
CA GLU A 407 -15.86 -6.15 23.20
C GLU A 407 -16.83 -6.13 24.40
N ASN A 408 -16.42 -6.64 25.55
CA ASN A 408 -17.26 -6.73 26.74
C ASN A 408 -16.75 -5.89 27.92
N ASN A 409 -15.85 -4.93 27.69
CA ASN A 409 -15.34 -4.03 28.73
C ASN A 409 -16.22 -2.79 28.86
N SER A 410 -17.39 -2.94 29.50
CA SER A 410 -18.47 -1.94 29.53
C SER A 410 -18.10 -0.56 30.12
N ASN A 411 -17.06 -0.48 30.94
CA ASN A 411 -16.59 0.75 31.57
C ASN A 411 -15.38 1.41 30.89
N LEU A 412 -14.98 0.93 29.70
CA LEU A 412 -13.86 1.53 28.98
C LEU A 412 -14.14 3.01 28.66
N ARG A 413 -13.15 3.87 28.90
CA ARG A 413 -13.22 5.33 28.72
C ARG A 413 -12.04 5.90 27.98
N THR A 414 -10.86 5.29 28.06
CA THR A 414 -9.67 5.76 27.36
C THR A 414 -8.93 4.59 26.74
N VAL A 415 -8.68 4.66 25.43
CA VAL A 415 -7.89 3.66 24.69
C VAL A 415 -6.87 4.37 23.82
N LEU A 416 -5.57 4.17 24.10
CA LEU A 416 -4.47 4.79 23.34
C LEU A 416 -3.52 3.74 22.74
N PHE A 417 -3.36 3.73 21.41
CA PHE A 417 -2.70 2.65 20.66
C PHE A 417 -1.92 3.11 19.41
N TYR A 418 -1.07 4.11 19.59
CA TYR A 418 -0.19 4.57 18.52
C TYR A 418 0.83 3.51 18.11
N ASP A 419 1.11 3.43 16.82
CA ASP A 419 2.11 2.51 16.22
C ASP A 419 1.88 1.05 16.63
N THR A 420 0.70 0.52 16.28
CA THR A 420 0.29 -0.88 16.52
C THR A 420 -0.28 -1.49 15.23
N PRO A 421 -0.29 -2.82 15.05
CA PRO A 421 -0.90 -3.46 13.88
C PRO A 421 -2.44 -3.54 13.95
N VAL A 422 -3.11 -2.76 14.80
CA VAL A 422 -4.58 -2.72 14.91
C VAL A 422 -5.23 -2.22 13.61
N ARG A 423 -6.22 -2.98 13.11
CA ARG A 423 -7.00 -2.64 11.90
C ARG A 423 -8.47 -2.34 12.15
N ASP A 424 -9.06 -2.92 13.19
CA ASP A 424 -10.50 -2.92 13.43
C ASP A 424 -10.87 -2.22 14.74
N LEU A 425 -11.79 -1.25 14.67
CA LEU A 425 -12.32 -0.52 15.82
C LEU A 425 -13.72 -0.96 16.27
N ARG A 426 -14.40 -1.84 15.53
CA ARG A 426 -15.73 -2.35 15.90
C ARG A 426 -15.77 -2.94 17.32
N PRO A 427 -14.74 -3.63 17.83
CA PRO A 427 -14.71 -4.07 19.23
C PRO A 427 -14.92 -2.95 20.26
N LEU A 428 -14.46 -1.73 19.98
CA LEU A 428 -14.69 -0.58 20.86
C LEU A 428 -16.15 -0.11 20.80
N VAL A 429 -16.80 -0.21 19.64
CA VAL A 429 -18.26 0.03 19.52
C VAL A 429 -19.02 -1.03 20.32
N ALA A 430 -18.64 -2.30 20.20
CA ALA A 430 -19.28 -3.42 20.90
C ALA A 430 -19.16 -3.30 22.44
N SER A 431 -18.02 -2.77 22.93
CA SER A 431 -17.80 -2.50 24.36
C SER A 431 -18.83 -1.56 25.00
N GLY A 432 -19.62 -0.84 24.19
CA GLY A 432 -20.60 0.13 24.69
C GLY A 432 -19.95 1.44 25.15
N MET A 433 -18.73 1.73 24.71
CA MET A 433 -17.97 2.94 25.07
C MET A 433 -18.76 4.21 24.73
N THR A 434 -18.88 5.12 25.70
CA THR A 434 -19.56 6.43 25.57
C THR A 434 -18.76 7.51 26.31
N ASN A 435 -18.80 8.76 25.82
CA ASN A 435 -18.13 9.91 26.42
C ASN A 435 -16.65 9.67 26.79
N GLY A 436 -15.96 8.84 26.01
CA GLY A 436 -14.57 8.45 26.19
C GLY A 436 -13.62 9.10 25.19
N ASN A 437 -12.38 8.61 25.18
CA ASN A 437 -11.28 9.07 24.33
C ASN A 437 -10.57 7.88 23.68
N VAL A 438 -10.62 7.79 22.35
CA VAL A 438 -9.95 6.78 21.54
C VAL A 438 -8.91 7.49 20.68
N GLN A 439 -7.64 7.19 20.87
CA GLN A 439 -6.58 7.75 20.02
C GLN A 439 -5.60 6.67 19.58
N GLY A 440 -5.26 6.64 18.30
CA GLY A 440 -4.37 5.60 17.79
C GLY A 440 -4.02 5.81 16.34
N PHE A 441 -2.93 5.19 15.91
CA PHE A 441 -2.61 4.98 14.51
C PHE A 441 -1.95 3.62 14.39
N GLY A 442 -2.19 2.96 13.26
CA GLY A 442 -1.78 1.58 13.06
C GLY A 442 -2.05 1.13 11.64
N CYS A 443 -2.41 -0.13 11.47
CA CYS A 443 -2.80 -0.67 10.17
C CYS A 443 -4.26 -0.39 9.75
N MET A 444 -5.01 0.33 10.58
CA MET A 444 -6.34 0.82 10.27
C MET A 444 -6.31 1.96 9.23
N SER A 445 -7.25 1.96 8.29
CA SER A 445 -7.45 3.06 7.34
C SER A 445 -8.88 3.57 7.40
N ASN A 446 -9.06 4.89 7.42
CA ASN A 446 -10.39 5.49 7.27
C ASN A 446 -11.01 5.28 5.87
N THR A 447 -10.24 4.82 4.88
CA THR A 447 -10.81 4.43 3.57
C THR A 447 -11.62 3.13 3.67
N HIS A 448 -11.38 2.33 4.71
CA HIS A 448 -12.13 1.11 4.98
C HIS A 448 -13.53 1.45 5.55
N ARG A 449 -14.59 0.88 4.95
CA ARG A 449 -15.99 1.11 5.34
C ARG A 449 -16.26 0.82 6.82
N ALA A 450 -15.75 -0.30 7.34
CA ALA A 450 -15.96 -0.70 8.74
C ALA A 450 -15.27 0.25 9.72
N THR A 451 -14.04 0.68 9.42
CA THR A 451 -13.30 1.64 10.24
C THR A 451 -14.03 2.97 10.32
N ALA A 452 -14.47 3.51 9.17
CA ALA A 452 -15.21 4.78 9.11
C ALA A 452 -16.54 4.70 9.90
N SER A 453 -17.31 3.62 9.70
CA SER A 453 -18.57 3.39 10.42
C SER A 453 -18.39 3.26 11.94
N ALA A 454 -17.34 2.56 12.38
CA ALA A 454 -17.01 2.43 13.80
C ALA A 454 -16.64 3.79 14.42
N ILE A 455 -15.84 4.60 13.71
CA ILE A 455 -15.47 5.96 14.13
C ILE A 455 -16.71 6.84 14.29
N ASP A 456 -17.62 6.83 13.31
CA ASP A 456 -18.86 7.60 13.35
C ASP A 456 -19.74 7.17 14.54
N THR A 457 -19.93 5.87 14.73
CA THR A 457 -20.71 5.34 15.86
C THR A 457 -20.12 5.73 17.21
N LEU A 458 -18.80 5.67 17.35
CA LEU A 458 -18.12 6.12 18.57
C LEU A 458 -18.32 7.63 18.80
N ARG A 459 -18.21 8.45 17.76
CA ARG A 459 -18.44 9.90 17.84
C ARG A 459 -19.88 10.25 18.19
N GLU A 460 -20.86 9.56 17.61
CA GLU A 460 -22.29 9.72 17.93
C GLU A 460 -22.59 9.41 19.41
N ARG A 461 -21.84 8.47 20.00
CA ARG A 461 -21.90 8.13 21.43
C ARG A 461 -21.12 9.10 22.34
N GLY A 462 -20.70 10.24 21.80
CA GLY A 462 -19.98 11.30 22.52
C GLY A 462 -18.51 11.01 22.77
N ASN A 463 -17.92 10.00 22.13
CA ASN A 463 -16.49 9.72 22.27
C ASN A 463 -15.67 10.69 21.41
N SER A 464 -14.56 11.18 21.96
CA SER A 464 -13.48 11.79 21.19
C SER A 464 -12.71 10.68 20.48
N VAL A 465 -12.63 10.74 19.15
CA VAL A 465 -11.91 9.74 18.32
C VAL A 465 -10.91 10.44 17.43
N ALA A 466 -9.63 10.22 17.70
CA ALA A 466 -8.49 10.75 16.95
C ALA A 466 -7.65 9.61 16.38
N THR A 467 -7.99 9.19 15.17
CA THR A 467 -7.24 8.19 14.39
C THR A 467 -6.38 8.90 13.36
N LEU A 468 -5.14 8.46 13.16
CA LEU A 468 -4.24 9.06 12.16
C LEU A 468 -3.83 7.99 11.13
N ASN A 469 -3.99 8.25 9.84
CA ASN A 469 -3.42 7.42 8.78
C ASN A 469 -1.93 7.75 8.62
N ARG A 470 -1.08 7.24 9.53
CA ARG A 470 0.39 7.38 9.46
C ARG A 470 1.06 6.08 9.04
N GLN A 471 2.24 6.20 8.43
CA GLN A 471 3.15 5.06 8.33
C GLN A 471 3.50 4.58 9.74
N THR A 472 3.13 3.35 10.03
CA THR A 472 3.56 2.61 11.22
C THR A 472 4.82 1.82 10.91
N ARG A 473 5.55 1.38 11.95
CA ARG A 473 6.70 0.48 11.81
C ARG A 473 6.31 -0.90 11.26
N PHE A 474 5.03 -1.26 11.31
CA PHE A 474 4.51 -2.53 10.83
C PHE A 474 4.19 -2.48 9.33
N ASP A 475 4.52 -3.56 8.62
CA ASP A 475 4.02 -3.74 7.25
C ASP A 475 2.52 -4.05 7.30
N CYS A 476 1.72 -3.03 6.99
CA CYS A 476 0.27 -3.11 6.94
C CYS A 476 -0.26 -3.63 5.61
N GLY A 477 0.57 -4.31 4.81
CA GLY A 477 0.21 -4.87 3.50
C GLY A 477 -1.19 -5.47 3.44
N ASP A 478 -1.77 -5.49 2.24
CA ASP A 478 -3.14 -5.93 1.95
C ASP A 478 -3.56 -7.13 2.80
N TYR A 479 -4.23 -6.86 3.92
CA TYR A 479 -4.80 -7.92 4.74
C TYR A 479 -6.03 -8.40 3.99
N ARG A 480 -5.80 -9.37 3.12
CA ARG A 480 -6.83 -10.13 2.42
C ARG A 480 -6.87 -11.47 3.11
N PRO A 481 -7.64 -11.64 4.21
CA PRO A 481 -8.02 -12.96 4.67
C PRO A 481 -8.43 -13.73 3.42
N ASN A 482 -7.81 -14.90 3.22
CA ASN A 482 -8.19 -15.75 2.11
C ASN A 482 -9.58 -16.30 2.42
N ILE A 483 -10.58 -15.53 2.04
CA ILE A 483 -11.97 -15.92 2.08
C ILE A 483 -12.18 -16.77 0.83
N ASP A 484 -12.62 -17.99 1.02
CA ASP A 484 -13.08 -18.88 -0.05
C ASP A 484 -14.57 -19.09 0.15
N GLY A 485 -15.36 -18.71 -0.85
CA GLY A 485 -16.81 -18.74 -0.81
C GLY A 485 -17.35 -19.55 -1.98
N ASP A 486 -18.22 -20.51 -1.67
CA ASP A 486 -19.03 -21.23 -2.64
C ASP A 486 -20.47 -20.71 -2.57
N VAL A 487 -21.07 -20.50 -3.75
CA VAL A 487 -22.48 -20.10 -3.88
C VAL A 487 -23.19 -21.13 -4.74
N GLU A 488 -24.20 -21.76 -4.17
CA GLU A 488 -25.12 -22.65 -4.87
C GLU A 488 -26.44 -21.94 -5.12
N VAL A 489 -27.02 -22.15 -6.29
CA VAL A 489 -28.30 -21.57 -6.66
C VAL A 489 -29.22 -22.64 -7.20
N SER A 490 -30.50 -22.58 -6.84
CA SER A 490 -31.52 -23.51 -7.33
C SER A 490 -32.87 -22.83 -7.52
N PHE A 491 -33.71 -23.40 -8.38
CA PHE A 491 -35.10 -22.98 -8.54
C PHE A 491 -36.04 -23.99 -7.89
N ALA A 492 -37.00 -23.50 -7.10
CA ALA A 492 -38.16 -24.28 -6.67
C ALA A 492 -39.38 -23.36 -6.49
N ASP A 493 -40.56 -23.82 -6.90
CA ASP A 493 -41.84 -23.12 -6.69
C ASP A 493 -41.86 -21.62 -7.08
N ASP A 494 -41.28 -21.27 -8.23
CA ASP A 494 -41.13 -19.88 -8.73
C ASP A 494 -40.25 -18.97 -7.85
N GLN A 495 -39.42 -19.56 -7.00
CA GLN A 495 -38.43 -18.87 -6.18
C GLN A 495 -37.02 -19.30 -6.58
N LEU A 496 -36.09 -18.35 -6.48
CA LEU A 496 -34.66 -18.58 -6.59
C LEU A 496 -34.11 -18.71 -5.17
N HIS A 497 -33.55 -19.87 -4.86
CA HIS A 497 -32.83 -20.14 -3.62
C HIS A 497 -31.34 -19.93 -3.88
N ILE A 498 -30.72 -19.14 -3.02
CA ILE A 498 -29.30 -18.79 -3.06
C ILE A 498 -28.73 -19.25 -1.72
N ASP A 499 -27.87 -20.25 -1.76
CA ASP A 499 -27.17 -20.78 -0.61
C ASP A 499 -25.70 -20.43 -0.74
N TRP A 500 -25.05 -20.03 0.35
CA TRP A 500 -23.61 -19.79 0.35
C TRP A 500 -22.94 -20.45 1.55
N THR A 501 -21.71 -20.86 1.32
CA THR A 501 -20.79 -21.35 2.35
C THR A 501 -19.46 -20.66 2.18
N MET A 502 -18.87 -20.19 3.27
CA MET A 502 -17.56 -19.56 3.25
C MET A 502 -16.61 -20.22 4.25
N SER A 503 -15.32 -20.12 3.94
CA SER A 503 -14.23 -20.41 4.85
C SER A 503 -13.21 -19.28 4.78
N SER A 504 -12.51 -19.02 5.88
CA SER A 504 -11.44 -18.02 5.93
C SER A 504 -10.37 -18.43 6.92
N ASN A 505 -9.14 -17.96 6.68
CA ASN A 505 -8.05 -18.02 7.64
C ASN A 505 -8.11 -16.87 8.68
N GLY A 506 -9.05 -15.92 8.52
CA GLY A 506 -9.25 -14.77 9.39
C GLY A 506 -10.56 -14.82 10.19
N ASP A 507 -10.79 -13.78 11.00
CA ASP A 507 -12.04 -13.61 11.75
C ASP A 507 -13.16 -13.15 10.83
N LEU A 508 -14.29 -13.87 10.82
CA LEU A 508 -15.45 -13.63 9.95
C LEU A 508 -16.65 -13.05 10.72
N SER A 509 -16.48 -12.64 11.99
CA SER A 509 -17.59 -12.31 12.88
C SER A 509 -18.42 -11.08 12.46
N ASP A 510 -17.88 -10.20 11.61
CA ASP A 510 -18.53 -8.95 11.17
C ASP A 510 -18.54 -8.79 9.63
N LEU A 511 -18.71 -9.90 8.91
CA LEU A 511 -18.77 -9.89 7.45
C LEU A 511 -20.11 -9.33 6.95
N ALA A 512 -20.10 -8.58 5.85
CA ALA A 512 -21.28 -8.22 5.06
C ALA A 512 -21.35 -9.09 3.79
N CYS A 513 -22.56 -9.48 3.39
CA CYS A 513 -22.79 -10.12 2.09
C CYS A 513 -23.65 -9.26 1.20
N GLU A 514 -23.15 -8.93 0.03
CA GLU A 514 -23.89 -8.23 -1.01
C GLU A 514 -24.28 -9.20 -2.11
N ILE A 515 -25.58 -9.30 -2.37
CA ILE A 515 -26.12 -10.15 -3.44
C ILE A 515 -26.32 -9.29 -4.68
N HIS A 516 -25.69 -9.69 -5.78
CA HIS A 516 -25.80 -9.02 -7.07
C HIS A 516 -26.29 -10.01 -8.14
N PHE A 517 -27.08 -9.49 -9.09
CA PHE A 517 -27.59 -10.26 -10.22
C PHE A 517 -26.99 -9.79 -11.54
N ASP A 518 -26.67 -10.77 -12.38
CA ASP A 518 -26.24 -10.61 -13.75
C ASP A 518 -25.00 -9.71 -13.93
N LEU A 519 -24.13 -9.66 -12.90
CA LEU A 519 -22.81 -9.04 -13.01
C LEU A 519 -21.99 -9.79 -14.07
N TYR A 520 -21.64 -9.07 -15.12
CA TYR A 520 -20.69 -9.53 -16.12
C TYR A 520 -19.26 -9.24 -15.60
N ASP A 521 -18.31 -8.88 -16.47
CA ASP A 521 -17.02 -8.28 -16.13
C ASP A 521 -17.18 -6.83 -15.58
N GLN A 522 -18.31 -6.55 -14.92
CA GLN A 522 -18.69 -5.26 -14.32
C GLN A 522 -18.25 -5.19 -12.86
N THR A 523 -17.99 -3.97 -12.38
CA THR A 523 -17.88 -3.72 -10.94
C THR A 523 -19.25 -3.81 -10.29
N ALA A 524 -19.27 -4.33 -9.06
CA ALA A 524 -20.46 -4.24 -8.22
C ALA A 524 -20.74 -2.79 -7.84
N ARG A 525 -22.02 -2.44 -7.74
CA ARG A 525 -22.46 -1.07 -7.42
C ARG A 525 -23.69 -1.04 -6.52
N VAL A 526 -24.87 -1.29 -7.10
CA VAL A 526 -26.12 -1.35 -6.33
C VAL A 526 -26.48 -2.82 -6.11
N PRO A 527 -26.31 -3.36 -4.90
CA PRO A 527 -26.72 -4.72 -4.60
C PRO A 527 -28.24 -4.87 -4.69
N TYR A 528 -28.68 -6.08 -5.01
CA TYR A 528 -30.07 -6.47 -4.87
C TYR A 528 -30.47 -6.53 -3.39
N GLU A 529 -29.62 -7.15 -2.56
CA GLU A 529 -29.81 -7.30 -1.11
C GLU A 529 -28.45 -7.17 -0.40
N VAL A 530 -28.43 -6.56 0.79
CA VAL A 530 -27.26 -6.52 1.68
C VAL A 530 -27.63 -7.21 2.99
N ILE A 531 -26.79 -8.17 3.41
CA ILE A 531 -26.99 -8.97 4.62
C ILE A 531 -25.87 -8.63 5.61
N GLU A 532 -26.24 -8.04 6.75
CA GLU A 532 -25.32 -7.64 7.82
C GLU A 532 -25.90 -7.96 9.22
N PRO A 533 -25.23 -8.78 10.05
CA PRO A 533 -24.03 -9.56 9.73
C PRO A 533 -24.37 -10.74 8.80
N CYS A 534 -23.40 -11.13 7.97
CA CYS A 534 -23.48 -12.27 7.10
C CYS A 534 -22.83 -13.50 7.75
N ASP A 535 -23.65 -14.52 8.01
CA ASP A 535 -23.18 -15.79 8.53
C ASP A 535 -22.30 -16.53 7.52
N THR A 536 -21.36 -17.33 8.05
CA THR A 536 -20.44 -18.14 7.23
C THR A 536 -21.13 -19.23 6.42
N THR A 537 -22.38 -19.55 6.76
CA THR A 537 -23.27 -20.32 5.93
C THR A 537 -24.63 -19.65 5.99
N GLY A 538 -25.21 -19.35 4.85
CA GLY A 538 -26.50 -18.68 4.81
C GLY A 538 -27.29 -19.05 3.57
N ASN A 539 -28.56 -18.65 3.61
CA ASN A 539 -29.46 -18.82 2.49
C ASN A 539 -30.36 -17.58 2.33
N LEU A 540 -30.70 -17.28 1.09
CA LEU A 540 -31.64 -16.23 0.71
C LEU A 540 -32.59 -16.81 -0.33
N THR A 541 -33.90 -16.59 -0.13
CA THR A 541 -34.92 -16.96 -1.11
C THR A 541 -35.54 -15.70 -1.69
N VAL A 542 -35.46 -15.54 -3.01
CA VAL A 542 -36.01 -14.39 -3.73
C VAL A 542 -37.06 -14.85 -4.74
N ASN A 543 -38.06 -13.99 -5.00
CA ASN A 543 -39.04 -14.30 -6.04
C ASN A 543 -38.38 -14.22 -7.42
N ALA A 544 -38.53 -15.28 -8.22
CA ALA A 544 -37.96 -15.33 -9.55
C ALA A 544 -38.80 -14.51 -10.54
N THR A 545 -38.40 -13.26 -10.78
CA THR A 545 -38.98 -12.39 -11.81
C THR A 545 -38.39 -12.65 -13.20
N GLN A 546 -37.23 -13.31 -13.27
CA GLN A 546 -36.50 -13.62 -14.49
C GLN A 546 -36.46 -15.14 -14.72
N SER A 547 -36.25 -15.55 -15.97
CA SER A 547 -36.21 -16.98 -16.33
C SER A 547 -34.83 -17.63 -16.15
N ALA A 548 -33.79 -16.82 -15.98
CA ALA A 548 -32.44 -17.22 -15.66
C ALA A 548 -31.76 -16.15 -14.80
N TYR A 549 -30.76 -16.56 -14.01
CA TYR A 549 -29.95 -15.64 -13.20
C TYR A 549 -28.49 -16.06 -13.27
N ARG A 550 -27.59 -15.07 -13.26
CA ARG A 550 -26.23 -15.23 -12.73
C ARG A 550 -26.17 -14.52 -11.39
N VAL A 551 -25.84 -15.24 -10.32
CA VAL A 551 -25.76 -14.68 -8.98
C VAL A 551 -24.31 -14.51 -8.58
N THR A 552 -23.98 -13.34 -8.05
CA THR A 552 -22.68 -13.03 -7.47
C THR A 552 -22.90 -12.62 -6.02
N VAL A 553 -22.18 -13.25 -5.10
CA VAL A 553 -22.13 -12.84 -3.70
C VAL A 553 -20.77 -12.21 -3.44
N LEU A 554 -20.78 -10.97 -2.98
CA LEU A 554 -19.58 -10.31 -2.48
C LEU A 554 -19.56 -10.40 -0.97
N PHE A 555 -18.49 -10.99 -0.44
CA PHE A 555 -18.19 -11.04 0.97
C PHE A 555 -17.25 -9.89 1.28
N ASP A 556 -17.70 -8.93 2.08
CA ASP A 556 -16.96 -7.72 2.43
C ASP A 556 -16.79 -7.66 3.95
N ASP A 557 -15.55 -7.75 4.42
CA ASP A 557 -15.25 -7.60 5.85
C ASP A 557 -15.25 -6.13 6.32
N GLY A 558 -15.40 -5.20 5.36
CA GLY A 558 -15.35 -3.76 5.52
C GLY A 558 -13.96 -3.20 5.77
N LEU A 559 -12.89 -4.01 5.62
CA LEU A 559 -11.48 -3.71 5.88
C LEU A 559 -10.57 -4.03 4.67
N ASP A 560 -11.11 -3.89 3.45
CA ASP A 560 -10.50 -4.12 2.13
C ASP A 560 -10.37 -5.59 1.69
N ALA A 561 -10.91 -6.54 2.45
CA ALA A 561 -11.04 -7.92 1.99
C ALA A 561 -12.40 -8.13 1.33
N GLN A 562 -12.42 -8.06 0.01
CA GLN A 562 -13.58 -8.46 -0.78
C GLN A 562 -13.31 -9.78 -1.50
N HIS A 563 -14.13 -10.79 -1.19
CA HIS A 563 -14.17 -12.02 -1.95
C HIS A 563 -15.43 -12.08 -2.80
N ARG A 564 -15.24 -12.44 -4.07
CA ARG A 564 -16.31 -12.60 -5.05
C ARG A 564 -16.53 -14.09 -5.27
N ALA A 565 -17.73 -14.57 -4.95
CA ALA A 565 -18.18 -15.89 -5.35
C ALA A 565 -19.29 -15.78 -6.40
N ASP A 566 -19.07 -16.38 -7.55
CA ASP A 566 -20.04 -16.44 -8.64
C ASP A 566 -20.67 -17.83 -8.70
N ALA A 567 -22.00 -17.87 -8.67
CA ALA A 567 -22.73 -19.09 -8.98
C ALA A 567 -22.78 -19.31 -10.50
N PRO A 568 -22.76 -20.57 -10.98
CA PRO A 568 -23.06 -20.87 -12.37
C PRO A 568 -24.44 -20.31 -12.76
N ARG A 569 -24.56 -19.84 -14.00
CA ARG A 569 -25.86 -19.38 -14.50
C ARG A 569 -26.88 -20.51 -14.45
N ILE A 570 -28.03 -20.25 -13.86
CA ILE A 570 -29.13 -21.22 -13.69
C ILE A 570 -30.37 -20.79 -14.47
N GLN A 571 -31.16 -21.77 -14.91
CA GLN A 571 -32.43 -21.58 -15.62
C GLN A 571 -33.56 -22.29 -14.89
N LYS A 572 -34.76 -21.71 -14.94
CA LYS A 572 -35.96 -22.26 -14.31
C LYS A 572 -36.44 -23.53 -15.05
N ASP A 573 -36.70 -24.60 -14.32
CA ASP A 573 -37.11 -25.90 -14.88
C ASP A 573 -38.45 -25.83 -15.64
N GLY A 574 -38.57 -26.61 -16.72
CA GLY A 574 -39.79 -26.72 -17.51
C GLY A 574 -40.06 -25.54 -18.46
N VAL A 575 -39.19 -24.52 -18.47
CA VAL A 575 -39.13 -23.52 -19.53
C VAL A 575 -38.45 -24.20 -20.72
N ALA A 576 -39.25 -24.86 -21.58
CA ALA A 576 -38.80 -25.28 -22.90
C ALA A 576 -38.18 -24.07 -23.63
N HIS A 577 -37.46 -24.28 -24.74
CA HIS A 577 -36.97 -23.20 -25.60
C HIS A 577 -38.13 -22.40 -26.20
N ASP A 578 -38.84 -21.62 -25.38
CA ASP A 578 -39.87 -20.67 -25.71
C ASP A 578 -39.30 -19.27 -25.47
N VAL A 579 -40.01 -18.27 -26.00
CA VAL A 579 -39.63 -16.85 -25.89
C VAL A 579 -39.81 -16.39 -24.45
N ARG A 580 -38.74 -15.88 -23.81
CA ARG A 580 -38.73 -15.52 -22.38
C ARG A 580 -37.86 -14.30 -22.06
N PHE A 581 -38.22 -13.58 -21.00
CA PHE A 581 -37.42 -12.48 -20.48
C PHE A 581 -36.20 -13.02 -19.71
N GLU A 582 -35.02 -12.57 -20.11
CA GLU A 582 -33.74 -12.94 -19.49
C GLU A 582 -33.33 -11.92 -18.44
N THR A 583 -33.19 -10.65 -18.83
CA THR A 583 -32.71 -9.57 -17.94
C THR A 583 -32.91 -8.21 -18.61
N ALA A 584 -32.69 -7.13 -17.86
CA ALA A 584 -32.62 -5.77 -18.39
C ALA A 584 -31.33 -5.06 -17.95
N ASP A 585 -30.81 -4.18 -18.80
CA ASP A 585 -29.72 -3.28 -18.45
C ASP A 585 -29.97 -1.85 -18.93
N TRP A 586 -29.30 -0.91 -18.26
CA TRP A 586 -29.39 0.53 -18.48
C TRP A 586 -28.03 1.07 -18.91
N GLY A 587 -28.02 2.05 -19.82
CA GLY A 587 -26.80 2.73 -20.24
C GLY A 587 -26.96 4.23 -20.34
N GLN A 588 -26.12 4.97 -19.62
CA GLN A 588 -25.92 6.42 -19.82
C GLN A 588 -24.53 6.74 -20.39
N VAL A 589 -23.56 5.88 -20.06
CA VAL A 589 -22.17 5.89 -20.57
C VAL A 589 -21.63 4.47 -20.66
N MET A 590 -22.02 3.62 -19.70
CA MET A 590 -21.73 2.20 -19.63
C MET A 590 -23.02 1.43 -19.38
N LEU A 591 -23.16 0.23 -19.95
CA LEU A 591 -24.26 -0.66 -19.64
C LEU A 591 -24.06 -1.32 -18.28
N LYS A 592 -25.07 -1.25 -17.41
CA LYS A 592 -25.16 -1.97 -16.14
C LYS A 592 -26.56 -2.50 -15.89
N THR A 593 -26.65 -3.64 -15.20
CA THR A 593 -27.92 -4.24 -14.77
C THR A 593 -28.53 -3.46 -13.60
N SER A 594 -27.68 -3.05 -12.65
CA SER A 594 -28.06 -2.27 -11.47
C SER A 594 -27.17 -1.02 -11.26
N PRO A 595 -27.19 -0.03 -12.17
CA PRO A 595 -26.45 1.22 -11.97
C PRO A 595 -27.13 2.14 -10.95
N LEU A 596 -26.32 3.04 -10.37
CA LEU A 596 -26.82 4.25 -9.73
C LEU A 596 -26.93 5.36 -10.80
N LEU A 597 -28.11 5.54 -11.38
CA LEU A 597 -28.33 6.42 -12.53
C LEU A 597 -28.24 7.90 -12.16
N VAL A 598 -27.71 8.71 -13.08
CA VAL A 598 -27.71 10.17 -12.93
C VAL A 598 -29.06 10.72 -13.39
N PRO A 599 -29.76 11.54 -12.57
CA PRO A 599 -31.07 12.07 -12.94
C PRO A 599 -30.99 13.09 -14.09
N ASN A 600 -32.13 13.33 -14.74
CA ASN A 600 -32.29 14.30 -15.84
C ASN A 600 -31.39 14.06 -17.06
N ARG A 601 -30.96 12.82 -17.25
CA ARG A 601 -30.13 12.40 -18.38
C ARG A 601 -30.75 11.19 -19.04
N ALA A 602 -30.95 11.25 -20.36
CA ALA A 602 -31.51 10.14 -21.13
C ALA A 602 -30.65 8.88 -20.98
N ALA A 603 -31.28 7.72 -21.06
CA ALA A 603 -30.58 6.45 -20.96
C ALA A 603 -31.11 5.44 -21.96
N MET A 604 -30.22 4.63 -22.53
CA MET A 604 -30.59 3.41 -23.20
C MET A 604 -31.17 2.43 -22.18
N PHE A 605 -32.36 1.91 -22.46
CA PHE A 605 -32.92 0.74 -21.77
C PHE A 605 -32.89 -0.46 -22.73
N ARG A 606 -32.36 -1.59 -22.27
CA ARG A 606 -32.36 -2.84 -23.03
C ARG A 606 -33.10 -3.94 -22.29
N ALA A 607 -33.95 -4.66 -23.00
CA ALA A 607 -34.56 -5.90 -22.55
C ALA A 607 -34.03 -7.08 -23.38
N HIS A 608 -33.49 -8.08 -22.69
CA HIS A 608 -32.94 -9.27 -23.31
C HIS A 608 -34.01 -10.36 -23.29
N ILE A 609 -34.43 -10.78 -24.49
CA ILE A 609 -35.42 -11.86 -24.66
C ILE A 609 -34.72 -13.03 -25.34
N ALA A 610 -34.75 -14.19 -24.70
CA ALA A 610 -34.18 -15.41 -25.25
C ALA A 610 -35.26 -16.30 -25.87
N GLY A 611 -34.88 -17.10 -26.87
CA GLY A 611 -35.75 -18.08 -27.52
C GLY A 611 -35.04 -18.81 -28.66
N PRO A 612 -35.69 -19.79 -29.31
CA PRO A 612 -35.16 -20.43 -30.50
C PRO A 612 -34.98 -19.43 -31.63
N ALA A 613 -33.92 -19.61 -32.43
CA ALA A 613 -33.69 -18.78 -33.62
C ALA A 613 -34.85 -18.83 -34.64
N ALA A 614 -35.67 -19.89 -34.61
CA ALA A 614 -36.83 -20.05 -35.48
C ALA A 614 -38.14 -19.43 -34.92
N ALA A 615 -38.15 -18.97 -33.66
CA ALA A 615 -39.32 -18.35 -33.07
C ALA A 615 -39.53 -16.93 -33.62
N SER A 616 -40.79 -16.49 -33.68
CA SER A 616 -41.12 -15.11 -34.04
C SER A 616 -40.65 -14.15 -32.97
N VAL A 617 -40.03 -13.05 -33.38
CA VAL A 617 -39.67 -11.95 -32.47
C VAL A 617 -40.96 -11.26 -32.03
N PRO A 618 -41.25 -11.18 -30.71
CA PRO A 618 -42.46 -10.53 -30.21
C PRO A 618 -42.40 -9.00 -30.43
N THR A 619 -43.54 -8.34 -30.32
CA THR A 619 -43.60 -6.88 -30.26
C THR A 619 -43.22 -6.41 -28.85
N GLY A 620 -42.19 -5.56 -28.74
CA GLY A 620 -41.67 -5.06 -27.46
C GLY A 620 -42.07 -3.62 -27.19
N ARG A 621 -42.56 -3.33 -25.99
CA ARG A 621 -42.88 -1.98 -25.51
C ARG A 621 -42.37 -1.75 -24.08
N LEU A 622 -42.05 -0.51 -23.77
CA LEU A 622 -41.63 -0.08 -22.43
C LEU A 622 -42.65 0.94 -21.89
N GLU A 623 -43.40 0.57 -20.86
CA GLU A 623 -44.26 1.50 -20.14
C GLU A 623 -43.46 2.17 -19.02
N LEU A 624 -43.54 3.50 -18.97
CA LEU A 624 -42.92 4.33 -17.95
C LEU A 624 -44.01 4.91 -17.06
N SER A 625 -43.78 4.94 -15.75
CA SER A 625 -44.66 5.58 -14.77
C SER A 625 -43.81 6.37 -13.77
N LEU A 626 -44.14 7.64 -13.58
CA LEU A 626 -43.43 8.55 -12.68
C LEU A 626 -44.43 9.58 -12.14
N ASN A 627 -44.50 9.74 -10.82
CA ASN A 627 -45.36 10.74 -10.16
C ASN A 627 -46.84 10.73 -10.58
N GLY A 628 -47.36 9.57 -11.02
CA GLY A 628 -48.74 9.39 -11.48
C GLY A 628 -48.98 9.66 -12.96
N ASP A 629 -47.98 10.17 -13.69
CA ASP A 629 -47.99 10.24 -15.15
C ASP A 629 -47.45 8.93 -15.74
N SER A 630 -47.96 8.54 -16.92
CA SER A 630 -47.45 7.37 -17.65
C SER A 630 -47.33 7.61 -19.15
N THR A 631 -46.40 6.91 -19.78
CA THR A 631 -46.24 6.85 -21.24
C THR A 631 -45.76 5.47 -21.68
N THR A 632 -45.87 5.17 -22.97
CA THR A 632 -45.35 3.91 -23.54
C THR A 632 -44.44 4.22 -24.71
N LEU A 633 -43.27 3.60 -24.72
CA LEU A 633 -42.28 3.67 -25.79
C LEU A 633 -42.28 2.37 -26.58
N ASP A 634 -42.24 2.47 -27.92
CA ASP A 634 -41.95 1.31 -28.76
C ASP A 634 -40.45 0.97 -28.63
N MET A 635 -40.14 -0.34 -28.58
CA MET A 635 -38.76 -0.81 -28.53
C MET A 635 -38.33 -1.31 -29.92
N THR A 636 -37.10 -0.97 -30.31
CA THR A 636 -36.47 -1.55 -31.49
C THR A 636 -36.23 -3.04 -31.25
N PRO A 637 -36.77 -3.95 -32.09
CA PRO A 637 -36.62 -5.39 -31.89
C PRO A 637 -35.23 -5.89 -32.32
N PRO A 638 -34.78 -7.05 -31.80
CA PRO A 638 -33.61 -7.73 -32.33
C PRO A 638 -33.85 -8.29 -33.74
N ASN A 639 -32.78 -8.59 -34.47
CA ASN A 639 -32.85 -9.24 -35.79
C ASN A 639 -33.41 -10.68 -35.71
N GLY A 640 -33.29 -11.30 -34.54
CA GLY A 640 -33.79 -12.63 -34.23
C GLY A 640 -33.54 -12.94 -32.75
N LEU A 641 -34.24 -13.93 -32.23
CA LEU A 641 -34.02 -14.38 -30.85
C LEU A 641 -32.77 -15.24 -30.76
N VAL A 642 -32.02 -15.02 -29.68
CA VAL A 642 -30.82 -15.78 -29.35
C VAL A 642 -31.08 -16.66 -28.12
N GLY A 643 -30.37 -17.78 -28.02
CA GLY A 643 -30.56 -18.70 -26.88
C GLY A 643 -30.11 -18.10 -25.53
N ASN A 644 -29.20 -17.13 -25.57
CA ASN A 644 -28.56 -16.50 -24.41
C ASN A 644 -28.28 -15.02 -24.66
N LYS A 645 -28.20 -14.22 -23.59
CA LYS A 645 -27.80 -12.80 -23.60
C LYS A 645 -26.47 -12.58 -24.35
N VAL A 646 -26.40 -11.52 -25.16
CA VAL A 646 -25.17 -11.05 -25.81
C VAL A 646 -25.01 -9.54 -25.58
N HIS A 647 -24.02 -9.15 -24.78
CA HIS A 647 -23.84 -7.76 -24.36
C HIS A 647 -23.34 -6.83 -25.48
N GLY A 648 -22.38 -7.27 -26.29
CA GLY A 648 -21.66 -6.42 -27.25
C GLY A 648 -22.40 -6.04 -28.55
N THR A 649 -23.72 -6.23 -28.64
CA THR A 649 -24.50 -5.81 -29.82
C THR A 649 -25.95 -5.48 -29.48
N LEU A 650 -26.50 -4.43 -30.10
CA LEU A 650 -27.91 -4.06 -30.01
C LEU A 650 -28.82 -4.98 -30.83
N SER A 651 -28.27 -5.67 -31.84
CA SER A 651 -29.05 -6.50 -32.77
C SER A 651 -29.65 -7.77 -32.15
N ASN A 652 -29.33 -8.07 -30.89
CA ASN A 652 -29.77 -9.24 -30.13
C ASN A 652 -30.64 -8.89 -28.92
N SER A 653 -31.01 -7.62 -28.72
CA SER A 653 -31.86 -7.17 -27.61
C SER A 653 -32.90 -6.18 -28.07
N PHE A 654 -34.06 -6.17 -27.39
CA PHE A 654 -34.97 -5.05 -27.50
C PHE A 654 -34.33 -3.85 -26.82
N HIS A 655 -34.41 -2.67 -27.44
CA HIS A 655 -33.85 -1.46 -26.85
C HIS A 655 -34.64 -0.22 -27.23
N THR A 656 -34.60 0.79 -26.38
CA THR A 656 -35.21 2.10 -26.60
C THR A 656 -34.49 3.14 -25.74
N GLU A 657 -34.56 4.41 -26.12
CA GLU A 657 -34.10 5.51 -25.27
C GLU A 657 -35.22 5.93 -24.32
N VAL A 658 -34.93 5.96 -23.02
CA VAL A 658 -35.78 6.57 -22.01
C VAL A 658 -35.43 8.06 -21.92
N PRO A 659 -36.37 8.98 -22.25
CA PRO A 659 -36.07 10.42 -22.29
C PRO A 659 -35.69 10.98 -20.92
N ALA A 660 -34.76 11.94 -20.92
CA ALA A 660 -34.22 12.59 -19.71
C ALA A 660 -35.27 13.02 -18.67
N GLN A 661 -36.42 13.54 -19.11
CA GLN A 661 -37.50 14.00 -18.22
C GLN A 661 -38.13 12.88 -17.37
N TRP A 662 -38.03 11.62 -17.81
CA TRP A 662 -38.52 10.45 -17.06
C TRP A 662 -37.44 9.85 -16.15
N MET A 663 -36.18 10.19 -16.36
CA MET A 663 -35.02 9.64 -15.65
C MET A 663 -34.84 10.35 -14.30
N GLN A 664 -35.74 10.05 -13.37
CA GLN A 664 -35.79 10.61 -12.02
C GLN A 664 -36.11 9.53 -10.99
N ASP A 665 -35.78 9.79 -9.72
CA ASP A 665 -36.12 8.91 -8.61
C ASP A 665 -37.63 8.64 -8.56
N GLY A 666 -38.00 7.39 -8.27
CA GLY A 666 -39.39 6.92 -8.30
C GLY A 666 -39.91 6.48 -9.69
N LEU A 667 -39.10 6.57 -10.76
CA LEU A 667 -39.45 5.98 -12.06
C LEU A 667 -39.72 4.48 -11.89
N THR A 668 -40.85 4.01 -12.39
CA THR A 668 -41.15 2.59 -12.54
C THR A 668 -41.26 2.27 -14.02
N VAL A 669 -40.63 1.18 -14.45
CA VAL A 669 -40.73 0.70 -15.83
C VAL A 669 -41.30 -0.70 -15.89
N ARG A 670 -42.14 -0.95 -16.90
CA ARG A 670 -42.68 -2.26 -17.22
C ARG A 670 -42.32 -2.62 -18.65
N VAL A 671 -41.77 -3.81 -18.85
CA VAL A 671 -41.49 -4.37 -20.17
C VAL A 671 -42.68 -5.20 -20.60
N LEU A 672 -43.25 -4.87 -21.76
CA LEU A 672 -44.37 -5.58 -22.35
C LEU A 672 -43.91 -6.31 -23.61
N MET A 673 -44.27 -7.59 -23.72
CA MET A 673 -44.03 -8.43 -24.90
C MET A 673 -45.37 -8.95 -25.41
N ASP A 674 -45.73 -8.58 -26.65
CA ASP A 674 -47.05 -8.86 -27.25
C ASP A 674 -48.26 -8.40 -26.39
N GLY A 675 -48.03 -7.41 -25.54
CA GLY A 675 -49.02 -6.81 -24.64
C GLY A 675 -49.01 -7.35 -23.21
N ASP A 676 -48.28 -8.44 -22.95
CA ASP A 676 -48.14 -9.01 -21.61
C ASP A 676 -46.96 -8.39 -20.87
N VAL A 677 -47.14 -7.99 -19.60
CA VAL A 677 -46.05 -7.49 -18.75
C VAL A 677 -45.15 -8.66 -18.37
N VAL A 678 -43.90 -8.63 -18.82
CA VAL A 678 -42.91 -9.68 -18.57
C VAL A 678 -41.84 -9.29 -17.54
N HIS A 679 -41.69 -8.00 -17.25
CA HIS A 679 -40.75 -7.50 -16.25
C HIS A 679 -41.23 -6.15 -15.71
N GLU A 680 -40.99 -5.89 -14.44
CA GLU A 680 -41.24 -4.60 -13.77
C GLU A 680 -40.07 -4.28 -12.87
N GLN A 681 -39.59 -3.03 -12.90
CA GLN A 681 -38.52 -2.58 -12.04
C GLN A 681 -38.59 -1.08 -11.74
N THR A 682 -37.98 -0.70 -10.61
CA THR A 682 -37.78 0.69 -10.19
C THR A 682 -36.28 0.95 -10.09
N PRO A 683 -35.64 1.52 -11.14
CA PRO A 683 -34.20 1.82 -11.10
C PRO A 683 -33.84 2.83 -10.01
N LYS A 684 -32.58 2.80 -9.56
CA LYS A 684 -32.05 3.71 -8.54
C LYS A 684 -31.36 4.92 -9.17
N PHE A 685 -31.52 6.08 -8.55
CA PHE A 685 -30.93 7.34 -8.99
C PHE A 685 -30.05 7.95 -7.90
N SER A 686 -28.96 8.59 -8.30
CA SER A 686 -28.22 9.51 -7.44
C SER A 686 -29.02 10.80 -7.24
N PRO A 687 -28.67 11.62 -6.23
CA PRO A 687 -28.98 13.05 -6.26
C PRO A 687 -28.46 13.72 -7.54
N GLU A 688 -28.91 14.94 -7.81
CA GLU A 688 -28.35 15.75 -8.89
C GLU A 688 -26.86 16.04 -8.64
N ILE A 689 -26.06 15.92 -9.70
CA ILE A 689 -24.61 16.16 -9.70
C ILE A 689 -24.32 17.32 -10.66
N PRO A 690 -24.47 18.58 -10.21
CA PRO A 690 -24.17 19.73 -11.03
C PRO A 690 -22.66 19.99 -11.10
N LEU A 691 -22.19 20.47 -12.25
CA LEU A 691 -20.85 21.04 -12.42
C LEU A 691 -20.98 22.52 -12.78
N TYR A 692 -20.37 23.38 -11.98
CA TYR A 692 -20.23 24.81 -12.28
C TYR A 692 -18.78 25.09 -12.61
N ILE A 693 -18.52 25.47 -13.87
CA ILE A 693 -17.17 25.59 -14.40
C ILE A 693 -16.97 26.93 -15.12
N THR A 694 -15.91 27.65 -14.74
CA THR A 694 -15.47 28.85 -15.44
C THR A 694 -14.39 28.48 -16.45
N VAL A 695 -14.64 28.74 -17.72
CA VAL A 695 -13.70 28.47 -18.82
C VAL A 695 -12.91 29.74 -19.13
N VAL A 696 -11.58 29.62 -19.20
CA VAL A 696 -10.66 30.75 -19.32
C VAL A 696 -9.75 30.58 -20.56
N PRO A 697 -9.82 31.48 -21.56
CA PRO A 697 -8.81 31.55 -22.61
C PRO A 697 -7.49 32.10 -22.05
N MET A 698 -6.41 31.31 -22.04
CA MET A 698 -5.09 31.71 -21.54
C MET A 698 -4.19 32.18 -22.69
N VAL A 699 -4.01 33.50 -22.79
CA VAL A 699 -3.25 34.14 -23.88
C VAL A 699 -1.76 34.15 -23.56
N MET A 700 -0.98 33.50 -24.42
CA MET A 700 0.48 33.36 -24.35
C MET A 700 1.10 33.99 -25.60
N ASN A 701 2.16 34.79 -25.44
CA ASN A 701 2.88 35.48 -26.53
C ASN A 701 1.98 36.29 -27.49
N GLY A 702 0.84 36.78 -26.98
CA GLY A 702 -0.18 37.48 -27.77
C GLY A 702 -1.07 36.57 -28.63
N VAL A 703 -0.86 35.25 -28.58
CA VAL A 703 -1.68 34.23 -29.24
C VAL A 703 -2.86 33.89 -28.32
N THR A 704 -4.07 34.03 -28.84
CA THR A 704 -5.29 33.65 -28.14
C THR A 704 -5.67 32.22 -28.51
N PRO A 705 -5.85 31.32 -27.53
CA PRO A 705 -6.18 29.93 -27.78
C PRO A 705 -7.58 29.77 -28.34
N VAL A 706 -7.79 28.71 -29.11
CA VAL A 706 -9.12 28.31 -29.60
C VAL A 706 -9.89 27.61 -28.48
N VAL A 707 -10.80 28.32 -27.82
CA VAL A 707 -11.70 27.73 -26.83
C VAL A 707 -12.90 27.09 -27.53
N PRO A 708 -13.20 25.80 -27.30
CA PRO A 708 -14.40 25.14 -27.84
C PRO A 708 -15.69 25.89 -27.46
N ASP A 709 -16.79 25.69 -28.18
CA ASP A 709 -18.10 26.20 -27.79
C ASP A 709 -18.70 25.43 -26.59
N ASP A 710 -19.76 25.97 -25.98
CA ASP A 710 -20.35 25.41 -24.76
C ASP A 710 -20.96 24.03 -25.04
N GLU A 711 -21.52 23.82 -26.24
CA GLU A 711 -22.11 22.54 -26.67
C GLU A 711 -21.05 21.44 -26.71
N THR A 712 -19.90 21.70 -27.35
CA THR A 712 -18.76 20.78 -27.39
C THR A 712 -18.25 20.42 -25.99
N ILE A 713 -18.15 21.41 -25.08
CA ILE A 713 -17.68 21.17 -23.70
C ILE A 713 -18.70 20.30 -22.94
N ILE A 714 -19.99 20.60 -23.08
CA ILE A 714 -21.07 19.85 -22.42
C ILE A 714 -21.07 18.39 -22.91
N GLU A 715 -21.04 18.17 -24.23
CA GLU A 715 -21.02 16.83 -24.82
C GLU A 715 -19.82 16.02 -24.31
N GLN A 716 -18.62 16.60 -24.32
CA GLN A 716 -17.40 15.92 -23.89
C GLN A 716 -17.43 15.52 -22.41
N LEU A 717 -17.93 16.41 -21.56
CA LEU A 717 -18.13 16.12 -20.15
C LEU A 717 -19.21 15.06 -19.94
N GLN A 718 -20.30 15.09 -20.70
CA GLN A 718 -21.38 14.10 -20.55
C GLN A 718 -20.94 12.71 -21.04
N VAL A 719 -20.14 12.60 -22.11
CA VAL A 719 -19.63 11.32 -22.61
C VAL A 719 -18.82 10.57 -21.56
N HIS A 720 -18.13 11.26 -20.65
CA HIS A 720 -17.26 10.63 -19.66
C HIS A 720 -17.78 10.73 -18.23
N TRP A 721 -18.44 11.80 -17.82
CA TRP A 721 -18.63 12.10 -16.40
C TRP A 721 -20.09 12.00 -15.92
N PRO A 722 -20.31 11.64 -14.65
CA PRO A 722 -21.63 11.43 -14.06
C PRO A 722 -22.32 12.73 -13.68
N LEU A 723 -22.51 13.64 -14.64
CA LEU A 723 -23.05 14.98 -14.40
C LEU A 723 -24.52 15.06 -14.82
N SER A 724 -25.39 15.54 -13.94
CA SER A 724 -26.81 15.77 -14.25
C SER A 724 -27.02 17.12 -14.93
N ARG A 725 -26.12 18.07 -14.67
CA ARG A 725 -26.21 19.44 -15.18
C ARG A 725 -24.84 20.09 -15.24
N ILE A 726 -24.60 20.87 -16.28
CA ILE A 726 -23.35 21.62 -16.47
C ILE A 726 -23.71 23.09 -16.67
N GLU A 727 -23.17 23.96 -15.84
CA GLU A 727 -23.21 25.40 -16.02
C GLU A 727 -21.82 25.91 -16.38
N ILE A 728 -21.71 26.48 -17.58
CA ILE A 728 -20.46 27.07 -18.07
C ILE A 728 -20.54 28.58 -17.91
N ARG A 729 -19.46 29.15 -17.37
CA ARG A 729 -19.22 30.58 -17.41
C ARG A 729 -17.96 30.87 -18.22
N ARG A 730 -18.07 31.71 -19.24
CA ARG A 730 -16.90 32.15 -20.01
C ARG A 730 -16.28 33.38 -19.39
N ARG A 731 -15.02 33.27 -18.99
CA ARG A 731 -14.22 34.41 -18.56
C ARG A 731 -13.65 35.13 -19.77
N ALA A 732 -13.44 36.44 -19.65
CA ALA A 732 -12.59 37.18 -20.58
C ALA A 732 -11.17 36.57 -20.63
N ALA A 733 -10.50 36.70 -21.77
CA ALA A 733 -9.17 36.16 -21.98
C ALA A 733 -8.19 36.66 -20.91
N TYR A 734 -7.45 35.73 -20.30
CA TYR A 734 -6.43 36.01 -19.31
C TYR A 734 -5.06 36.01 -19.99
N THR A 735 -4.39 37.16 -20.01
CA THR A 735 -3.00 37.23 -20.46
C THR A 735 -2.10 36.64 -19.38
N VAL A 736 -1.41 35.56 -19.72
CA VAL A 736 -0.49 34.86 -18.83
C VAL A 736 0.61 35.82 -18.38
N ARG A 737 0.94 35.81 -17.09
CA ARG A 737 1.98 36.68 -16.52
C ARG A 737 3.34 36.00 -16.68
N ASN A 738 4.40 36.80 -16.81
CA ASN A 738 5.79 36.34 -16.90
C ASN A 738 5.97 35.23 -17.95
N GLN A 739 5.49 35.47 -19.18
CA GLN A 739 5.40 34.46 -20.23
C GLN A 739 6.76 33.88 -20.64
N ASP A 740 7.84 34.64 -20.45
CA ASP A 740 9.22 34.19 -20.68
C ASP A 740 9.67 33.12 -19.68
N ASP A 741 9.01 33.01 -18.52
CA ASP A 741 9.32 32.09 -17.42
C ASP A 741 8.39 30.85 -17.40
N VAL A 742 7.46 30.74 -18.35
CA VAL A 742 6.54 29.59 -18.46
C VAL A 742 7.26 28.45 -19.18
N GLU A 743 7.59 27.38 -18.46
CA GLU A 743 8.31 26.22 -19.00
C GLU A 743 7.34 25.11 -19.47
N ASP A 744 6.20 24.94 -18.78
CA ASP A 744 5.17 23.97 -19.15
C ASP A 744 3.74 24.34 -18.69
N ALA A 745 2.79 23.42 -18.89
CA ALA A 745 1.38 23.63 -18.53
C ALA A 745 1.13 23.75 -17.01
N ALA A 746 2.02 23.24 -16.15
CA ALA A 746 1.88 23.34 -14.70
C ALA A 746 2.00 24.79 -14.22
N ASP A 747 2.83 25.61 -14.87
CA ASP A 747 2.91 27.04 -14.57
C ASP A 747 1.59 27.76 -14.83
N LEU A 748 0.87 27.34 -15.88
CA LEU A 748 -0.46 27.87 -16.20
C LEU A 748 -1.52 27.45 -15.18
N LEU A 749 -1.42 26.23 -14.66
CA LEU A 749 -2.33 25.70 -13.65
C LEU A 749 -2.33 26.56 -12.38
N TYR A 750 -1.15 26.92 -11.87
CA TYR A 750 -1.03 27.77 -10.68
C TYR A 750 -1.55 29.18 -10.94
N GLN A 751 -1.25 29.77 -12.10
CA GLN A 751 -1.79 31.08 -12.44
C GLN A 751 -3.32 31.09 -12.56
N LEU A 752 -3.92 30.00 -13.04
CA LEU A 752 -5.37 29.86 -13.11
C LEU A 752 -5.99 29.70 -11.71
N GLN A 753 -5.30 29.03 -10.78
CA GLN A 753 -5.71 28.95 -9.38
C GLN A 753 -5.69 30.32 -8.70
N ASP A 754 -4.66 31.13 -8.95
CA ASP A 754 -4.58 32.50 -8.44
C ASP A 754 -5.69 33.37 -9.03
N LEU A 755 -5.96 33.21 -10.33
CA LEU A 755 -7.02 33.92 -11.02
C LEU A 755 -8.40 33.58 -10.44
N ARG A 756 -8.65 32.30 -10.17
CA ARG A 756 -9.87 31.83 -9.51
C ARG A 756 -10.04 32.46 -8.13
N ALA A 757 -8.97 32.50 -7.33
CA ALA A 757 -9.00 33.14 -6.02
C ALA A 757 -9.27 34.65 -6.13
N ALA A 758 -8.64 35.33 -7.10
CA ALA A 758 -8.83 36.75 -7.36
C ALA A 758 -10.25 37.10 -7.85
N ASP A 759 -10.94 36.16 -8.51
CA ASP A 759 -12.32 36.34 -8.96
C ASP A 759 -13.34 36.32 -7.82
N GLY A 760 -12.95 35.86 -6.62
CA GLY A 760 -13.85 35.84 -5.46
C GLY A 760 -15.05 34.90 -5.62
N GLU A 761 -14.90 33.85 -6.45
CA GLU A 761 -15.93 32.84 -6.64
C GLU A 761 -16.09 31.92 -5.44
N SER A 762 -17.21 31.18 -5.43
CA SER A 762 -17.43 30.12 -4.45
C SER A 762 -16.26 29.15 -4.43
N GLU A 763 -15.81 28.79 -3.22
CA GLU A 763 -14.71 27.85 -3.03
C GLU A 763 -14.99 26.47 -3.63
N GLY A 764 -16.26 26.17 -3.96
CA GLY A 764 -16.67 24.94 -4.64
C GLY A 764 -16.77 24.99 -6.18
N SER A 765 -16.57 26.13 -6.85
CA SER A 765 -16.65 26.22 -8.32
C SER A 765 -15.34 25.81 -9.02
N HIS A 766 -15.46 25.24 -10.22
CA HIS A 766 -14.33 24.77 -11.02
C HIS A 766 -13.84 25.84 -12.01
N TYR A 767 -12.56 25.83 -12.33
CA TYR A 767 -11.93 26.68 -13.35
C TYR A 767 -11.13 25.82 -14.31
N HIS A 768 -11.32 26.02 -15.62
CA HIS A 768 -10.53 25.33 -16.63
C HIS A 768 -9.96 26.28 -17.67
N GLY A 769 -8.65 26.20 -17.88
CA GLY A 769 -7.93 27.04 -18.83
C GLY A 769 -7.66 26.32 -20.14
N PHE A 770 -7.84 27.02 -21.26
CA PHE A 770 -7.37 26.56 -22.57
C PHE A 770 -6.15 27.37 -23.00
N PHE A 771 -5.12 26.75 -23.57
CA PHE A 771 -3.89 27.40 -24.04
C PHE A 771 -3.44 26.89 -25.41
N ASP A 772 -2.66 27.69 -26.16
CA ASP A 772 -2.06 27.23 -27.43
C ASP A 772 -0.85 26.35 -27.14
N PHE A 773 -0.87 25.11 -27.62
CA PHE A 773 0.18 24.12 -27.34
C PHE A 773 1.58 24.56 -27.79
N ASN A 774 1.69 25.29 -28.90
CA ASN A 774 2.98 25.69 -29.46
C ASN A 774 3.64 26.79 -28.65
N GLU A 775 2.85 27.55 -27.89
CA GLU A 775 3.32 28.70 -27.11
C GLU A 775 3.83 28.30 -25.71
N VAL A 776 3.43 27.14 -25.18
CA VAL A 776 3.79 26.63 -23.84
C VAL A 776 4.94 25.60 -23.90
N GLY A 777 5.66 25.52 -25.04
CA GLY A 777 6.85 24.67 -25.15
C GLY A 777 6.60 23.17 -25.41
N GLY A 778 5.33 22.74 -25.55
CA GLY A 778 4.96 21.45 -26.15
C GLY A 778 5.21 20.18 -25.31
N ASN A 779 5.48 20.28 -24.00
CA ASN A 779 5.82 19.11 -23.17
C ASN A 779 4.62 18.44 -22.48
N SER A 780 3.52 19.18 -22.24
CA SER A 780 2.32 18.66 -21.57
C SER A 780 1.06 19.14 -22.27
N ALA A 781 0.16 18.20 -22.62
CA ALA A 781 -1.11 18.49 -23.29
C ALA A 781 -2.18 19.06 -22.33
N GLY A 782 -2.02 18.79 -21.04
CA GLY A 782 -2.88 19.23 -19.96
C GLY A 782 -2.26 18.91 -18.61
N VAL A 783 -2.80 19.53 -17.56
CA VAL A 783 -2.50 19.22 -16.17
C VAL A 783 -3.62 19.75 -15.27
N ALA A 784 -3.91 19.04 -14.19
CA ALA A 784 -4.91 19.42 -13.19
C ALA A 784 -4.47 19.04 -11.77
N PHE A 785 -5.09 19.67 -10.78
CA PHE A 785 -4.95 19.24 -9.39
C PHE A 785 -5.74 17.95 -9.10
N VAL A 786 -5.16 17.08 -8.25
CA VAL A 786 -5.73 15.79 -7.81
C VAL A 786 -5.78 15.68 -6.28
N PRO A 787 -6.97 15.59 -5.66
CA PRO A 787 -8.20 16.20 -6.17
C PRO A 787 -8.02 17.72 -6.30
N GLY A 788 -8.93 18.37 -7.01
CA GLY A 788 -8.91 19.81 -7.09
C GLY A 788 -10.03 20.39 -7.92
N ARG A 789 -9.97 21.69 -8.17
CA ARG A 789 -11.02 22.42 -8.91
C ARG A 789 -10.47 23.23 -10.08
N VAL A 790 -9.20 23.03 -10.39
CA VAL A 790 -8.50 23.76 -11.45
C VAL A 790 -7.77 22.77 -12.35
N GLY A 791 -7.91 22.99 -13.65
CA GLY A 791 -7.23 22.25 -14.71
C GLY A 791 -6.90 23.16 -15.89
N VAL A 792 -5.92 22.77 -16.69
CA VAL A 792 -5.59 23.45 -17.94
C VAL A 792 -5.34 22.43 -19.05
N THR A 793 -5.74 22.74 -20.27
CA THR A 793 -5.48 21.91 -21.45
C THR A 793 -5.17 22.73 -22.68
N TRP A 794 -4.46 22.13 -23.62
CA TRP A 794 -4.28 22.70 -24.95
C TRP A 794 -5.60 22.95 -25.71
N ASP A 795 -5.54 23.80 -26.73
CA ASP A 795 -6.67 24.28 -27.54
C ASP A 795 -6.97 23.42 -28.79
N ARG A 796 -6.68 22.12 -28.71
CA ARG A 796 -6.89 21.15 -29.79
C ARG A 796 -8.31 20.59 -29.77
N ALA A 797 -9.19 21.15 -30.60
CA ALA A 797 -10.57 20.69 -30.75
C ALA A 797 -10.71 19.21 -31.16
N ASP A 798 -9.72 18.64 -31.86
CA ASP A 798 -9.66 17.21 -32.22
C ASP A 798 -9.24 16.29 -31.06
N ARG A 799 -8.92 16.86 -29.89
CA ARG A 799 -8.28 16.19 -28.74
C ARG A 799 -8.93 16.59 -27.40
N MET A 800 -10.26 16.71 -27.40
CA MET A 800 -11.05 17.01 -26.20
C MET A 800 -11.08 15.87 -25.16
N ASP A 801 -10.59 14.70 -25.52
CA ASP A 801 -10.33 13.61 -24.57
C ASP A 801 -9.29 14.02 -23.50
N THR A 802 -8.35 14.93 -23.81
CA THR A 802 -7.45 15.53 -22.82
C THR A 802 -8.20 16.43 -21.83
N PHE A 803 -9.17 17.23 -22.27
CA PHE A 803 -9.98 18.04 -21.36
C PHE A 803 -10.75 17.16 -20.37
N SER A 804 -11.37 16.09 -20.87
CA SER A 804 -12.05 15.13 -19.99
C SER A 804 -11.09 14.48 -19.01
N HIS A 805 -9.88 14.09 -19.45
CA HIS A 805 -8.83 13.54 -18.59
C HIS A 805 -8.46 14.46 -17.42
N GLU A 806 -8.20 15.74 -17.68
CA GLU A 806 -7.87 16.70 -16.61
C GLU A 806 -9.05 16.96 -15.66
N MET A 807 -10.28 16.87 -16.16
CA MET A 807 -11.46 16.92 -15.29
C MET A 807 -11.55 15.70 -14.36
N GLY A 808 -11.13 14.52 -14.82
CA GLY A 808 -11.03 13.33 -13.97
C GLY A 808 -10.07 13.52 -12.79
N HIS A 809 -8.95 14.22 -12.99
CA HIS A 809 -8.06 14.62 -11.90
C HIS A 809 -8.74 15.51 -10.86
N ASN A 810 -9.51 16.49 -11.30
CA ASN A 810 -10.35 17.31 -10.41
C ASN A 810 -11.38 16.46 -9.64
N PHE A 811 -11.82 15.35 -10.23
CA PHE A 811 -12.72 14.37 -9.61
C PHE A 811 -12.01 13.29 -8.78
N SER A 812 -10.78 13.57 -8.34
CA SER A 812 -9.96 12.70 -7.47
C SER A 812 -9.50 11.39 -8.13
N ILE A 813 -9.43 11.35 -9.46
CA ILE A 813 -8.95 10.17 -10.19
C ILE A 813 -7.48 10.35 -10.59
N ARG A 814 -6.62 9.37 -10.30
CA ARG A 814 -5.24 9.27 -10.81
C ARG A 814 -5.22 8.50 -12.14
N HIS A 815 -4.03 8.24 -12.70
CA HIS A 815 -3.95 7.62 -14.02
C HIS A 815 -4.30 6.12 -13.99
N ILE A 816 -4.90 5.61 -15.06
CA ILE A 816 -4.99 4.15 -15.29
C ILE A 816 -3.72 3.71 -16.01
N ASP A 817 -3.09 2.62 -15.56
CA ASP A 817 -1.77 2.14 -15.99
C ASP A 817 -1.71 1.60 -17.43
N CYS A 818 -2.07 2.44 -18.39
CA CYS A 818 -2.02 2.13 -19.81
C CYS A 818 -1.21 3.20 -20.54
N GLY A 819 -0.05 2.81 -21.05
CA GLY A 819 0.89 3.72 -21.72
C GLY A 819 1.91 4.35 -20.78
N ASN A 820 2.23 3.69 -19.66
CA ASN A 820 3.25 4.08 -18.67
C ASN A 820 3.04 5.47 -18.06
N PRO A 821 1.87 5.77 -17.48
CA PRO A 821 1.66 7.02 -16.77
C PRO A 821 2.43 7.08 -15.45
N ALA A 822 2.66 8.29 -14.94
CA ALA A 822 3.14 8.48 -13.58
C ALA A 822 1.98 8.30 -12.58
N ASN A 823 2.24 7.72 -11.40
CA ASN A 823 1.26 7.58 -10.30
C ASN A 823 -0.05 6.87 -10.70
N PRO A 824 0.00 5.59 -11.12
CA PRO A 824 -1.21 4.85 -11.48
C PRO A 824 -2.15 4.61 -10.28
N GLU A 825 -3.43 4.40 -10.58
CA GLU A 825 -4.45 3.91 -9.65
C GLU A 825 -4.17 2.45 -9.28
N PRO A 826 -3.88 2.13 -8.01
CA PRO A 826 -3.53 0.77 -7.61
C PRO A 826 -4.71 -0.20 -7.66
N ASP A 827 -5.94 0.30 -7.47
CA ASP A 827 -7.14 -0.53 -7.28
C ASP A 827 -7.99 -0.69 -8.55
N PHE A 828 -7.47 -0.32 -9.71
CA PHE A 828 -8.20 -0.49 -10.97
C PHE A 828 -8.37 -1.99 -11.29
N PRO A 829 -9.61 -2.51 -11.38
CA PRO A 829 -9.86 -3.95 -11.35
C PRO A 829 -9.73 -4.65 -12.70
N TYR A 830 -9.49 -3.91 -13.79
CA TYR A 830 -9.47 -4.44 -15.15
C TYR A 830 -8.08 -4.44 -15.76
N ASN A 831 -7.93 -5.14 -16.88
CA ASN A 831 -6.78 -4.92 -17.75
C ASN A 831 -6.70 -3.43 -18.12
N PRO A 832 -5.56 -2.73 -17.92
CA PRO A 832 -5.47 -1.29 -18.16
C PRO A 832 -5.81 -0.84 -19.59
N SER A 833 -5.76 -1.74 -20.57
CA SER A 833 -6.15 -1.49 -21.96
C SER A 833 -7.64 -1.74 -22.25
N SER A 834 -8.45 -1.97 -21.22
CA SER A 834 -9.88 -2.29 -21.31
C SER A 834 -10.69 -1.37 -20.39
N ILE A 835 -11.88 -0.99 -20.84
CA ILE A 835 -12.88 -0.29 -20.01
C ILE A 835 -13.74 -1.23 -19.14
N GLY A 836 -13.46 -2.55 -19.19
CA GLY A 836 -14.14 -3.59 -18.41
C GLY A 836 -15.55 -3.91 -18.91
N SER A 837 -16.41 -2.90 -18.93
CA SER A 837 -17.82 -2.99 -19.28
C SER A 837 -18.12 -2.50 -20.71
N VAL A 838 -19.28 -2.87 -21.27
CA VAL A 838 -19.70 -2.36 -22.58
C VAL A 838 -20.11 -0.90 -22.46
N GLY A 839 -19.45 -0.02 -23.20
CA GLY A 839 -19.79 1.40 -23.26
C GLY A 839 -20.96 1.70 -24.20
N VAL A 840 -21.53 2.87 -24.04
CA VAL A 840 -22.61 3.44 -24.84
C VAL A 840 -22.22 4.87 -25.21
N ASN A 841 -22.49 5.27 -26.45
CA ASN A 841 -22.29 6.65 -26.87
C ASN A 841 -23.33 7.60 -26.25
N LEU A 842 -23.12 8.92 -26.38
CA LEU A 842 -23.99 9.93 -25.79
C LEU A 842 -25.43 9.89 -26.34
N ASP A 843 -25.58 9.57 -27.63
CA ASP A 843 -26.88 9.46 -28.32
C ASP A 843 -27.64 8.17 -28.00
N ASN A 844 -27.07 7.29 -27.17
CA ASN A 844 -27.69 6.02 -26.76
C ASN A 844 -28.10 5.12 -27.94
N ASP A 845 -27.32 5.09 -29.02
CA ASP A 845 -27.62 4.30 -30.23
C ASP A 845 -26.44 3.46 -30.76
N GLU A 846 -25.25 3.60 -30.18
CA GLU A 846 -24.05 2.82 -30.49
C GLU A 846 -23.39 2.22 -29.23
N LEU A 847 -22.86 1.01 -29.36
CA LEU A 847 -22.11 0.33 -28.29
C LEU A 847 -20.61 0.40 -28.52
N ILE A 848 -19.87 0.61 -27.42
CA ILE A 848 -18.41 0.74 -27.40
C ILE A 848 -17.83 -0.55 -26.82
N SER A 849 -16.99 -1.22 -27.60
CA SER A 849 -16.42 -2.52 -27.22
C SER A 849 -15.36 -2.38 -26.12
N PRO A 850 -15.47 -3.13 -25.01
CA PRO A 850 -14.53 -3.06 -23.90
C PRO A 850 -13.11 -3.46 -24.28
N SER A 851 -12.97 -4.49 -25.12
CA SER A 851 -11.66 -5.03 -25.53
C SER A 851 -10.85 -4.11 -26.44
N ASN A 852 -11.48 -3.07 -27.01
CA ASN A 852 -10.87 -2.21 -28.02
C ASN A 852 -10.74 -0.75 -27.55
N HIS A 853 -11.13 -0.45 -26.31
CA HIS A 853 -11.08 0.89 -25.74
C HIS A 853 -10.40 0.84 -24.37
N ALA A 854 -9.48 1.76 -24.13
CA ALA A 854 -8.88 1.98 -22.83
C ALA A 854 -9.60 3.11 -22.07
N ASP A 855 -9.41 3.17 -20.76
CA ASP A 855 -10.00 4.22 -19.93
C ASP A 855 -9.49 5.63 -20.31
N VAL A 856 -10.34 6.66 -20.20
CA VAL A 856 -10.01 8.06 -20.47
C VAL A 856 -8.85 8.56 -19.61
N MET A 857 -8.69 8.01 -18.40
CA MET A 857 -7.62 8.32 -17.45
C MET A 857 -6.30 7.59 -17.75
N GLY A 858 -6.23 6.80 -18.83
CA GLY A 858 -4.99 6.25 -19.38
C GLY A 858 -4.50 7.00 -20.64
N TYR A 859 -3.35 6.57 -21.18
CA TYR A 859 -2.75 7.14 -22.39
C TYR A 859 -2.96 6.30 -23.65
N CYS A 860 -3.48 5.08 -23.50
CA CYS A 860 -3.84 4.19 -24.59
C CYS A 860 -5.05 4.71 -25.38
N ARG A 861 -5.18 4.26 -26.64
CA ARG A 861 -6.25 4.67 -27.55
C ARG A 861 -6.83 3.47 -28.32
N PRO A 862 -8.09 3.57 -28.80
CA PRO A 862 -9.07 4.64 -28.54
C PRO A 862 -9.55 4.67 -27.08
N ARG A 863 -10.11 5.81 -26.63
CA ARG A 863 -10.48 6.06 -25.23
C ARG A 863 -12.00 6.11 -25.05
N HIS A 864 -12.47 5.55 -23.94
CA HIS A 864 -13.80 5.73 -23.37
C HIS A 864 -13.66 5.60 -21.84
N ILE A 865 -14.69 5.83 -21.03
CA ILE A 865 -14.57 5.64 -19.58
C ILE A 865 -14.97 4.22 -19.17
N SER A 866 -14.29 3.64 -18.18
CA SER A 866 -14.72 2.41 -17.50
C SER A 866 -15.85 2.68 -16.52
N ASP A 867 -16.61 1.65 -16.17
CA ASP A 867 -17.61 1.76 -15.12
C ASP A 867 -16.99 2.07 -13.75
N TRP A 868 -15.82 1.50 -13.44
CA TRP A 868 -15.08 1.78 -12.20
C TRP A 868 -14.70 3.26 -12.08
N VAL A 869 -14.10 3.86 -13.12
CA VAL A 869 -13.70 5.28 -13.08
C VAL A 869 -14.94 6.18 -13.04
N TYR A 870 -16.00 5.84 -13.78
CA TYR A 870 -17.26 6.57 -13.75
C TYR A 870 -17.88 6.60 -12.35
N GLU A 871 -17.94 5.44 -11.69
CA GLU A 871 -18.52 5.30 -10.36
C GLU A 871 -17.66 5.94 -9.27
N LYS A 872 -16.33 5.82 -9.36
CA LYS A 872 -15.40 6.50 -8.46
C LYS A 872 -15.53 8.03 -8.55
N ALA A 873 -15.64 8.56 -9.77
CA ALA A 873 -15.90 9.99 -9.97
C ALA A 873 -17.29 10.39 -9.45
N GLN A 874 -18.30 9.54 -9.62
CA GLN A 874 -19.65 9.76 -9.09
C GLN A 874 -19.63 9.87 -7.56
N ASP A 875 -18.90 8.98 -6.88
CA ASP A 875 -18.78 9.00 -5.42
C ASP A 875 -18.09 10.26 -4.92
N TYR A 876 -16.98 10.64 -5.54
CA TYR A 876 -16.29 11.88 -5.21
C TYR A 876 -17.20 13.11 -5.40
N LEU A 877 -17.94 13.18 -6.50
CA LEU A 877 -18.81 14.32 -6.80
C LEU A 877 -20.04 14.40 -5.90
N LEU A 878 -20.52 13.27 -5.37
CA LEU A 878 -21.55 13.25 -4.33
C LEU A 878 -21.00 13.70 -2.97
N LEU A 879 -19.74 13.38 -2.67
CA LEU A 879 -19.05 13.77 -1.45
C LEU A 879 -18.64 15.27 -1.46
N ALA A 880 -18.13 15.74 -2.59
CA ALA A 880 -17.55 17.07 -2.80
C ALA A 880 -18.24 17.82 -3.95
N PRO A 881 -19.55 18.09 -3.86
CA PRO A 881 -20.32 18.65 -4.97
C PRO A 881 -19.79 20.02 -5.42
N SER A 882 -19.87 20.28 -6.72
CA SER A 882 -19.56 21.60 -7.27
C SER A 882 -20.56 22.63 -6.75
N GLN A 883 -20.08 23.80 -6.32
CA GLN A 883 -20.93 24.88 -5.85
C GLN A 883 -21.27 25.86 -6.97
N SER A 884 -22.45 26.48 -6.88
CA SER A 884 -22.90 27.49 -7.82
C SER A 884 -21.99 28.73 -7.84
N PHE A 885 -22.02 29.49 -8.93
CA PHE A 885 -21.38 30.81 -8.98
C PHE A 885 -21.98 31.74 -7.91
N THR A 886 -21.19 32.67 -7.39
CA THR A 886 -21.68 33.65 -6.43
C THR A 886 -22.71 34.57 -7.10
N THR A 887 -23.88 34.72 -6.49
CA THR A 887 -24.96 35.57 -7.03
C THR A 887 -24.67 37.04 -6.71
N GLY A 888 -23.91 37.70 -7.60
CA GLY A 888 -23.69 39.14 -7.52
C GLY A 888 -22.58 39.65 -8.42
N GLY A 889 -22.93 40.04 -9.66
CA GLY A 889 -21.98 40.68 -10.58
C GLY A 889 -22.50 40.91 -12.00
N GLU A 890 -23.68 41.51 -12.17
CA GLU A 890 -24.00 42.16 -13.45
C GLU A 890 -23.05 43.34 -13.68
N THR A 891 -22.37 43.32 -14.84
CA THR A 891 -21.83 44.46 -15.59
C THR A 891 -21.00 45.53 -14.85
N ALA A 892 -19.69 45.53 -15.07
CA ALA A 892 -18.92 46.77 -15.11
C ALA A 892 -17.95 46.72 -16.30
N SER A 893 -18.32 47.41 -17.37
CA SER A 893 -17.37 47.96 -18.32
C SER A 893 -16.51 48.96 -17.54
N ASP A 894 -15.19 48.76 -17.46
CA ASP A 894 -14.30 49.89 -17.23
C ASP A 894 -12.94 49.68 -17.92
N THR A 895 -12.87 50.19 -19.14
CA THR A 895 -11.62 50.73 -19.70
C THR A 895 -11.16 51.90 -18.82
N ALA A 896 -10.09 51.71 -18.05
CA ALA A 896 -8.98 52.64 -17.81
C ALA A 896 -8.36 52.48 -16.41
N ASN A 897 -7.13 51.96 -16.35
CA ASN A 897 -5.98 52.77 -15.97
C ASN A 897 -4.70 51.93 -16.05
N ASN A 898 -3.92 52.18 -17.11
CA ASN A 898 -2.49 51.96 -17.08
C ASN A 898 -1.84 52.98 -16.12
N ASN A 899 -0.83 52.51 -15.38
CA ASN A 899 0.19 53.27 -14.66
C ASN A 899 -0.21 54.00 -13.37
N VAL A 900 -0.09 53.31 -12.23
CA VAL A 900 0.78 53.68 -11.08
C VAL A 900 1.10 52.34 -10.39
N LEU A 901 2.27 51.74 -10.57
CA LEU A 901 3.42 51.88 -9.68
C LEU A 901 4.70 51.60 -10.48
N GLY A 902 5.54 52.63 -10.62
CA GLY A 902 6.91 52.48 -11.09
C GLY A 902 7.82 51.88 -10.02
N GLU A 903 8.89 51.26 -10.49
CA GLU A 903 10.11 50.90 -9.76
C GLU A 903 9.94 50.01 -8.53
N SER A 904 9.77 48.71 -8.79
CA SER A 904 10.62 47.62 -8.30
C SER A 904 9.90 46.32 -8.65
N ALA A 905 10.61 45.40 -9.30
CA ALA A 905 10.19 44.01 -9.39
C ALA A 905 9.91 43.52 -7.96
N GLY A 906 8.64 43.42 -7.60
CA GLY A 906 8.21 43.00 -6.29
C GLY A 906 7.91 41.51 -6.35
N THR A 907 8.91 40.69 -6.11
CA THR A 907 8.75 39.26 -5.81
C THR A 907 7.67 39.11 -4.73
N VAL A 908 6.55 38.49 -5.08
CA VAL A 908 5.59 37.99 -4.10
C VAL A 908 6.26 36.77 -3.48
N THR A 909 6.70 36.87 -2.23
CA THR A 909 7.07 35.66 -1.49
C THR A 909 5.76 34.95 -1.17
N ARG A 910 5.43 33.95 -1.99
CA ARG A 910 4.38 32.99 -1.65
C ARG A 910 4.89 32.16 -0.50
N ILE A 911 4.13 32.19 0.57
CA ILE A 911 4.45 31.42 1.75
C ILE A 911 3.60 30.15 1.67
N SER A 912 4.22 29.08 1.18
CA SER A 912 3.67 27.74 1.27
C SER A 912 4.36 27.05 2.42
N GLY A 913 3.58 26.56 3.38
CA GLY A 913 4.10 25.83 4.50
C GLY A 913 3.12 24.84 5.04
N VAL A 914 3.65 23.72 5.51
CA VAL A 914 2.86 22.67 6.11
C VAL A 914 2.82 22.93 7.61
N VAL A 915 1.62 23.18 8.15
CA VAL A 915 1.39 22.95 9.58
C VAL A 915 1.19 21.46 9.71
N HIS A 916 2.22 20.76 10.15
CA HIS A 916 2.16 19.31 10.33
C HIS A 916 1.53 18.97 11.68
N PRO A 917 0.32 18.38 11.74
CA PRO A 917 -0.10 17.52 12.85
C PRO A 917 0.51 16.10 12.71
N PHE A 918 1.73 16.04 12.16
CA PHE A 918 2.56 14.95 11.64
C PHE A 918 2.12 14.19 10.35
N LYS A 919 3.13 13.58 9.71
CA LYS A 919 3.22 12.93 8.38
C LYS A 919 2.03 12.06 7.96
N GLY A 920 1.49 12.31 6.76
CA GLY A 920 0.59 11.40 6.05
C GLY A 920 -0.59 12.09 5.35
N THR A 921 -1.06 13.22 5.87
CA THR A 921 -2.13 14.01 5.26
C THR A 921 -1.60 15.36 4.81
N VAL A 922 -1.83 15.69 3.54
CA VAL A 922 -1.39 16.92 2.90
C VAL A 922 -2.51 17.96 3.03
N VAL A 923 -2.34 18.97 3.87
CA VAL A 923 -3.12 20.21 3.74
C VAL A 923 -2.30 21.19 2.91
N ARG A 924 -2.63 21.30 1.62
CA ARG A 924 -2.13 22.38 0.77
C ARG A 924 -3.09 23.55 0.89
N SER A 925 -2.69 24.59 1.61
CA SER A 925 -3.28 25.92 1.45
C SER A 925 -2.23 26.84 0.83
N MET A 926 -2.50 27.37 -0.36
CA MET A 926 -1.69 28.43 -0.97
C MET A 926 -2.33 29.78 -0.68
N MET A 927 -1.57 30.75 -0.15
CA MET A 927 -2.00 32.15 -0.05
C MET A 927 -0.84 33.11 -0.36
N GLU A 928 -1.11 34.16 -1.15
CA GLU A 928 -0.14 35.20 -1.49
C GLU A 928 -0.01 36.25 -0.37
N VAL A 929 1.23 36.72 -0.10
CA VAL A 929 1.50 37.78 0.90
C VAL A 929 2.26 38.95 0.25
N PRO A 930 1.97 40.23 0.58
CA PRO A 930 2.63 41.37 -0.07
C PRO A 930 4.01 41.69 0.53
N ARG A 931 5.04 41.58 -0.32
CA ARG A 931 6.44 42.09 -0.26
C ARG A 931 7.48 41.43 0.69
N PRO A 932 8.75 41.26 0.23
CA PRO A 932 9.82 40.57 0.96
C PRO A 932 10.81 41.49 1.69
N ALA A 933 11.83 40.87 2.33
CA ALA A 933 13.13 41.36 2.89
C ALA A 933 13.23 41.21 4.43
N VAL A 934 14.29 40.75 5.11
CA VAL A 934 15.73 40.52 4.85
C VAL A 934 16.19 39.32 5.72
N LEU A 935 17.22 38.60 5.28
CA LEU A 935 17.98 37.59 6.04
C LEU A 935 18.77 38.24 7.19
N ASP A 936 18.28 38.13 8.42
CA ASP A 936 19.09 38.18 9.65
C ASP A 936 18.51 37.13 10.61
N GLY A 937 19.38 36.40 11.31
CA GLY A 937 19.10 35.11 11.96
C GLY A 937 18.09 35.05 13.12
N ASN A 938 17.12 35.96 13.18
CA ASN A 938 15.86 35.80 13.90
C ASN A 938 14.73 36.14 12.92
N SER A 939 13.90 35.16 12.58
CA SER A 939 12.79 35.38 11.64
C SER A 939 11.78 36.39 12.20
N PRO A 940 11.32 37.38 11.40
CA PRO A 940 10.42 38.42 11.86
C PRO A 940 8.96 37.95 11.98
N TYR A 941 8.67 36.68 11.66
CA TYR A 941 7.32 36.12 11.59
C TYR A 941 6.96 35.29 12.82
N THR A 942 5.74 35.45 13.31
CA THR A 942 5.21 34.73 14.47
C THR A 942 3.79 34.26 14.19
N ILE A 943 3.52 32.98 14.41
CA ILE A 943 2.16 32.44 14.39
C ILE A 943 1.60 32.48 15.80
N LEU A 944 0.40 33.02 15.96
CA LEU A 944 -0.36 33.08 17.20
C LEU A 944 -1.66 32.29 17.01
N ALA A 945 -1.76 31.15 17.67
CA ALA A 945 -2.97 30.33 17.70
C ALA A 945 -3.69 30.53 19.04
N SER A 946 -4.98 30.78 19.01
CA SER A 946 -5.81 30.95 20.21
C SER A 946 -6.91 29.90 20.28
N ASP A 947 -7.15 29.42 21.49
CA ASP A 947 -8.26 28.49 21.75
C ASP A 947 -9.57 29.17 22.15
N ALA A 948 -10.64 28.37 22.26
CA ALA A 948 -11.97 28.84 22.66
C ALA A 948 -12.01 29.56 24.03
N SER A 949 -10.99 29.34 24.88
CA SER A 949 -10.84 29.99 26.20
C SER A 949 -10.01 31.28 26.16
N GLY A 950 -9.46 31.62 24.99
CA GLY A 950 -8.57 32.78 24.78
C GLY A 950 -7.11 32.51 25.13
N LYS A 951 -6.72 31.27 25.42
CA LYS A 951 -5.32 30.90 25.69
C LYS A 951 -4.55 30.90 24.36
N GLN A 952 -3.43 31.61 24.34
CA GLN A 952 -2.64 31.85 23.13
C GLN A 952 -1.34 31.05 23.14
N PHE A 953 -0.99 30.49 21.98
CA PHE A 953 0.25 29.78 21.70
C PHE A 953 0.97 30.50 20.58
N SER A 954 2.19 30.95 20.86
CA SER A 954 2.98 31.79 19.95
C SER A 954 4.24 31.04 19.54
N VAL A 955 4.43 30.83 18.24
CA VAL A 955 5.62 30.16 17.70
C VAL A 955 6.33 31.07 16.70
N PRO A 956 7.62 31.40 16.90
CA PRO A 956 8.43 32.07 15.89
C PRO A 956 8.81 31.06 14.80
N ILE A 957 8.69 31.44 13.53
CA ILE A 957 8.87 30.52 12.39
C ILE A 957 9.96 30.99 11.44
N SER A 958 10.85 30.12 10.96
CA SER A 958 11.96 30.45 10.04
C SER A 958 11.77 29.83 8.64
N VAL A 959 12.26 30.48 7.59
CA VAL A 959 12.13 30.04 6.18
C VAL A 959 13.25 29.06 5.82
N ILE A 960 12.95 27.95 5.13
CA ILE A 960 13.83 26.78 4.94
C ILE A 960 14.07 26.50 3.43
N GLU A 961 14.79 27.39 2.72
CA GLU A 961 15.38 27.27 1.35
C GLU A 961 14.54 26.76 0.12
N ASP A 962 15.10 26.99 -1.09
CA ASP A 962 14.47 27.15 -2.42
C ASP A 962 15.02 26.11 -3.44
N SER A 963 14.17 25.42 -4.21
CA SER A 963 14.63 24.59 -5.36
C SER A 963 13.53 24.28 -6.39
N THR A 964 13.70 24.30 -7.73
CA THR A 964 14.67 24.81 -8.74
C THR A 964 14.10 24.32 -10.10
N THR A 965 14.08 24.98 -11.27
CA THR A 965 14.89 26.01 -11.97
C THR A 965 13.95 26.64 -13.03
N GLN A 966 13.81 27.94 -13.30
CA GLN A 966 14.73 29.07 -13.21
C GLN A 966 14.11 30.27 -12.47
N GLY A 967 14.76 30.70 -11.39
CA GLY A 967 15.03 32.12 -11.20
C GLY A 967 13.94 33.08 -10.70
N THR A 968 12.90 32.68 -9.95
CA THR A 968 12.12 33.66 -9.15
C THR A 968 11.60 33.16 -7.79
N GLY A 969 12.50 32.97 -6.81
CA GLY A 969 12.32 33.36 -5.40
C GLY A 969 11.05 32.94 -4.65
N THR A 970 10.66 31.67 -4.71
CA THR A 970 9.70 31.05 -3.78
C THR A 970 10.43 30.41 -2.60
N GLY A 971 10.20 30.91 -1.38
CA GLY A 971 10.69 30.28 -0.15
C GLY A 971 9.57 29.56 0.56
N TYR A 972 9.78 28.29 0.91
CA TYR A 972 8.86 27.51 1.73
C TYR A 972 9.22 27.67 3.21
N PHE A 973 8.24 27.66 4.11
CA PHE A 973 8.51 27.42 5.53
C PHE A 973 7.84 26.12 5.94
N GLU A 974 8.44 25.38 6.86
CA GLU A 974 7.80 24.25 7.51
C GLU A 974 7.76 24.58 9.00
N ALA A 975 6.56 24.63 9.59
CA ALA A 975 6.39 25.03 10.98
C ALA A 975 5.61 23.95 11.72
N TYR A 976 6.26 23.37 12.72
CA TYR A 976 5.68 22.37 13.60
C TYR A 976 5.03 23.08 14.78
N ILE A 977 3.71 23.00 14.88
CA ILE A 977 2.94 23.55 16.00
C ILE A 977 2.19 22.38 16.64
N ASP A 978 2.75 21.83 17.72
CA ASP A 978 2.11 20.75 18.48
C ASP A 978 0.96 21.31 19.32
N MET A 979 -0.25 21.22 18.79
CA MET A 979 -1.46 21.64 19.48
C MET A 979 -2.64 20.69 19.18
N PRO A 980 -3.53 20.41 20.16
CA PRO A 980 -4.70 19.58 19.93
C PRO A 980 -5.69 20.28 18.98
N LEU A 981 -6.10 19.62 17.89
CA LEU A 981 -7.01 20.13 16.85
C LEU A 981 -8.32 20.73 17.41
N GLU A 982 -8.81 20.18 18.53
CA GLU A 982 -10.06 20.60 19.17
C GLU A 982 -9.97 21.96 19.90
N SER A 983 -8.76 22.51 20.04
CA SER A 983 -8.54 23.74 20.82
C SER A 983 -8.51 24.98 19.94
N VAL A 984 -7.95 24.93 18.72
CA VAL A 984 -7.67 26.15 17.94
C VAL A 984 -8.93 26.69 17.29
N GLN A 985 -9.40 27.83 17.77
CA GLN A 985 -10.54 28.53 17.18
C GLN A 985 -10.12 29.69 16.28
N HIS A 986 -8.87 30.11 16.38
CA HIS A 986 -8.41 31.31 15.69
C HIS A 986 -6.89 31.28 15.48
N VAL A 987 -6.45 31.53 14.26
CA VAL A 987 -5.03 31.56 13.88
C VAL A 987 -4.71 32.92 13.27
N GLN A 988 -3.66 33.53 13.80
CA GLN A 988 -3.17 34.84 13.40
C GLN A 988 -1.69 34.75 13.05
N ILE A 989 -1.26 35.46 12.01
CA ILE A 989 0.15 35.51 11.63
C ILE A 989 0.61 36.95 11.71
N PHE A 990 1.73 37.19 12.39
CA PHE A 990 2.30 38.51 12.60
C PHE A 990 3.69 38.61 11.99
N ARG A 991 4.07 39.83 11.58
CA ARG A 991 5.45 40.23 11.30
C ARG A 991 5.82 41.42 12.17
N GLY A 992 6.62 41.20 13.22
CA GLY A 992 6.78 42.19 14.28
C GLY A 992 5.43 42.48 14.98
N GLU A 993 5.02 43.75 15.07
CA GLU A 993 3.70 44.14 15.60
C GLU A 993 2.59 44.19 14.53
N ALA A 994 2.90 43.96 13.26
CA ALA A 994 1.93 44.04 12.16
C ALA A 994 1.27 42.68 11.92
N GLN A 995 -0.06 42.63 12.04
CA GLN A 995 -0.86 41.44 11.78
C GLN A 995 -1.10 41.26 10.28
N LEU A 996 -0.77 40.07 9.77
CA LEU A 996 -0.81 39.70 8.36
C LEU A 996 -1.99 38.78 8.03
N LEU A 997 -2.40 37.92 8.96
CA LEU A 997 -3.54 37.02 8.83
C LEU A 997 -4.37 37.03 10.11
N ASP A 998 -5.69 36.94 9.97
CA ASP A 998 -6.65 36.86 11.08
C ASP A 998 -7.82 35.93 10.71
N THR A 999 -7.68 34.63 10.97
CA THR A 999 -8.65 33.64 10.49
C THR A 999 -9.26 32.83 11.64
N PRO A 1000 -10.59 32.85 11.81
CA PRO A 1000 -11.29 31.87 12.62
C PRO A 1000 -11.29 30.50 11.95
N VAL A 1001 -11.07 29.47 12.76
CA VAL A 1001 -11.18 28.07 12.34
C VAL A 1001 -12.64 27.67 12.58
N ASP A 1002 -13.44 27.60 11.51
CA ASP A 1002 -14.89 27.32 11.57
C ASP A 1002 -15.18 25.81 11.78
N ASP A 1003 -16.16 25.51 12.64
CA ASP A 1003 -16.67 24.16 12.95
C ASP A 1003 -17.04 23.32 11.71
N THR A 1004 -17.37 23.93 10.56
CA THR A 1004 -17.64 23.23 9.29
C THR A 1004 -16.39 22.64 8.65
N GLN A 1005 -15.22 23.27 8.79
CA GLN A 1005 -13.94 22.67 8.38
C GLN A 1005 -13.49 21.57 9.35
N VAL A 1006 -13.84 21.70 10.63
CA VAL A 1006 -13.55 20.68 11.66
C VAL A 1006 -14.51 19.47 11.56
N LEU A 1007 -15.77 19.68 11.16
CA LEU A 1007 -16.75 18.62 10.84
C LEU A 1007 -16.40 17.92 9.51
N TYR A 1008 -15.71 18.59 8.59
CA TYR A 1008 -15.28 18.05 7.29
C TYR A 1008 -14.19 16.97 7.42
N TYR A 1009 -13.32 17.08 8.43
CA TYR A 1009 -12.37 16.02 8.80
C TYR A 1009 -13.00 14.88 9.63
N ARG A 1010 -14.31 14.96 9.95
CA ARG A 1010 -15.02 13.92 10.71
C ARG A 1010 -15.70 12.85 9.85
N ARG A 1011 -15.76 13.00 8.52
CA ARG A 1011 -16.38 12.02 7.60
C ARG A 1011 -15.42 11.35 6.60
N GLN A 1012 -14.16 11.79 6.56
CA GLN A 1012 -13.04 11.08 5.92
C GLN A 1012 -12.16 10.49 7.01
#